data_AF-A0A7L3KHG1-F1
#
_entry.id   AF-A0A7L3KHG1-F1
#
_cell.length_a   1.000
_cell.length_b   1.000
_cell.length_c   1.000
_cell.angle_alpha   90.00
_cell.angle_beta   90.00
_cell.angle_gamma   90.00
#
_symmetry.space_group_name_H-M   'P 1'
#
loop_
_entity.id
_entity.type
_entity.pdbx_description
1 polymer ?
#
loop_
_entity_poly.entity_id
_entity_poly.type
_entity_poly.pdbx_seq_one_letter_code
_entity_poly.pdbx_strand_id
1 'polypeptide(L)'
;FFFFFFWQVILVEGWHDLDNKDYDCWPLEKPDEYNMLDCGGLEMTWVQKPPEKAVSGESFNVTYAVFASDSFYQYAVQNGILSHSNATAAKEFCEEHECPARWKDANGDNCCVYHANIHSCPLAFMVSAKGGICGPWIPDDGQIFTHTLSTAGKMSQRNWTAKVVLVHVGMTSLIAHIRVGRIQAALEAKTTVVPAVVCGDGFCEEEDCFICPADCGQCPLSVDVKIAIALPICLVCTGFILTVMWFQYQKQKMLWDESWIIDFACIKQDCILWTATGSMMSTPPVPSDSNVSCVTALSSCTAVANMSRKKYFTQTGIYDGRTVAIKKIMKKAFTLSKTIRKEVKQVRELDHPNLCKFIGGCIEVPNVAIVTDYCPKGSLSDVLLSEDIPLNWGFRFSFATDIAQGMAYLHHHKMYHGRLKSNNCVIDDRWVCKIADYGLQSYRKEDSPDGSSSSQQHLIQIYTAPEIHALPDFEPNAMSDVYSYAIILLEIATRSDPLVKDDVHSAEYSWFLPLAELISGKAENSCPCPTDYIELIERCRKNNPSQRPTFEQVKKMLYKMNPVSPVDMMMTLMEKYNKHLEILVSERTQDLMHEKQKTDRLLYSMLPKQVADDLRQGKHAQAQSYSSATIFFSDIVGFTELSSSSTPYQVVELLNKLYTTFDEIIDNYDVYKVETIGDAYMVVSGVPKENGILHAGEIASMALDLVDVCKTFKIPHKPNTLLKIRAGVHSGAVVAGVVGTKMPRYCLFGDTVNTASRMESTSEALKIQCSSSVYQLLEQIGEYVLVCRGNLQIKGKGDMVTYWLEGKKASVTQKAATSTSVTPQDANRVSYG
;
A
#
# COMPACT_ATOMS: atom_id res chain seq x y z
N PHE A 1 38.55 10.18 29.20
CA PHE A 1 38.04 8.91 29.75
C PHE A 1 39.06 8.41 30.78
N PHE A 2 38.65 8.37 32.04
CA PHE A 2 39.42 7.87 33.20
C PHE A 2 39.59 6.35 33.12
N PHE A 3 40.74 5.80 33.57
CA PHE A 3 40.77 4.63 34.45
C PHE A 3 42.16 4.47 35.10
N PHE A 4 42.17 4.43 36.44
CA PHE A 4 43.29 4.05 37.32
C PHE A 4 43.12 2.58 37.70
N PHE A 5 44.20 1.82 37.86
CA PHE A 5 44.19 0.59 38.68
C PHE A 5 45.50 0.42 39.46
N PHE A 6 45.34 0.11 40.75
CA PHE A 6 46.36 -0.17 41.77
C PHE A 6 46.86 -1.62 41.67
N TRP A 7 48.12 -1.85 42.02
CA TRP A 7 48.76 -3.18 42.16
C TRP A 7 48.84 -3.56 43.64
N GLN A 8 48.54 -4.81 43.98
CA GLN A 8 48.82 -5.40 45.31
C GLN A 8 49.71 -6.65 45.15
N VAL A 9 50.77 -6.70 45.95
CA VAL A 9 51.82 -7.73 45.98
C VAL A 9 51.40 -8.90 46.89
N ILE A 10 51.67 -10.14 46.48
CA ILE A 10 51.66 -11.33 47.36
C ILE A 10 52.92 -12.17 47.08
N LEU A 11 53.65 -12.47 48.15
CA LEU A 11 54.79 -13.39 48.28
C LEU A 11 54.29 -14.84 48.43
N VAL A 12 54.94 -15.83 47.80
CA VAL A 12 54.88 -17.25 48.19
C VAL A 12 56.23 -17.96 47.88
N GLU A 13 56.72 -18.74 48.85
CA GLU A 13 57.91 -19.62 48.83
C GLU A 13 57.62 -21.01 48.23
N GLY A 14 58.66 -21.66 47.67
CA GLY A 14 58.68 -23.09 47.31
C GLY A 14 59.80 -23.44 46.30
N TRP A 15 60.97 -23.86 46.79
CA TRP A 15 62.11 -24.39 46.01
C TRP A 15 62.23 -25.91 46.27
N HIS A 16 62.35 -26.72 45.21
CA HIS A 16 62.88 -28.09 45.28
C HIS A 16 64.01 -28.19 44.25
N ASP A 17 65.23 -28.41 44.74
CA ASP A 17 66.40 -28.79 43.94
C ASP A 17 66.20 -30.26 43.50
N LEU A 18 66.74 -30.68 42.36
CA LEU A 18 66.75 -32.10 41.96
C LEU A 18 67.53 -32.91 43.01
N ASP A 19 66.80 -33.53 43.93
CA ASP A 19 67.34 -34.21 45.08
C ASP A 19 67.86 -35.61 44.68
N ASN A 20 69.18 -35.69 44.43
CA ASN A 20 70.06 -36.79 44.84
C ASN A 20 70.56 -37.82 43.80
N LYS A 21 71.09 -37.34 42.67
CA LYS A 21 72.37 -37.70 42.00
C LYS A 21 72.43 -36.78 40.77
N ASP A 22 73.59 -36.57 40.15
CA ASP A 22 73.76 -35.54 39.10
C ASP A 22 72.68 -35.56 37.98
N TYR A 23 71.95 -36.66 37.80
CA TYR A 23 70.89 -36.85 36.82
C TYR A 23 69.73 -37.69 37.38
N ASP A 24 68.55 -37.53 36.77
CA ASP A 24 67.30 -38.18 37.19
C ASP A 24 66.54 -38.78 36.00
N CYS A 25 65.73 -39.83 36.24
CA CYS A 25 64.94 -40.51 35.22
C CYS A 25 63.43 -40.51 35.52
N TRP A 26 62.64 -40.42 34.46
CA TRP A 26 61.17 -40.39 34.49
C TRP A 26 60.57 -41.32 33.44
N PRO A 27 59.29 -41.74 33.62
CA PRO A 27 58.55 -42.37 32.54
C PRO A 27 58.38 -41.39 31.37
N LEU A 28 58.32 -41.92 30.15
CA LEU A 28 58.07 -41.12 28.95
C LEU A 28 56.64 -40.54 28.93
N GLU A 29 55.66 -41.30 29.42
CA GLU A 29 54.26 -40.88 29.45
C GLU A 29 53.94 -40.16 30.76
N LYS A 30 53.54 -38.88 30.67
CA LYS A 30 53.10 -38.02 31.79
C LYS A 30 54.12 -37.96 32.96
N PRO A 31 55.35 -37.48 32.71
CA PRO A 31 56.29 -37.23 33.81
C PRO A 31 55.72 -36.19 34.78
N ASP A 32 55.89 -36.41 36.07
CA ASP A 32 55.60 -35.46 37.13
C ASP A 32 56.67 -35.51 38.24
N GLU A 33 56.57 -34.58 39.18
CA GLU A 33 57.53 -34.44 40.29
C GLU A 33 57.49 -35.61 41.28
N TYR A 34 56.49 -36.51 41.19
CA TYR A 34 56.26 -37.60 42.14
C TYR A 34 56.49 -39.00 41.55
N ASN A 35 56.72 -39.11 40.23
CA ASN A 35 56.82 -40.37 39.50
C ASN A 35 58.22 -40.70 38.95
N MET A 36 59.26 -40.18 39.60
CA MET A 36 60.67 -40.48 39.30
C MET A 36 60.95 -41.99 39.39
N LEU A 37 61.73 -42.50 38.43
CA LEU A 37 62.13 -43.90 38.33
C LEU A 37 63.61 -44.07 38.65
N ASP A 38 64.00 -45.26 39.10
CA ASP A 38 65.42 -45.64 39.11
C ASP A 38 65.93 -45.74 37.66
N CYS A 39 67.02 -45.04 37.36
CA CYS A 39 67.66 -45.06 36.04
C CYS A 39 68.23 -46.44 35.67
N GLY A 40 68.31 -47.39 36.61
CA GLY A 40 68.55 -48.81 36.33
C GLY A 40 69.93 -49.14 35.72
N GLY A 41 70.89 -48.21 35.81
CA GLY A 41 72.21 -48.33 35.19
C GLY A 41 72.45 -47.40 33.99
N LEU A 42 71.49 -46.55 33.63
CA LEU A 42 71.72 -45.39 32.76
C LEU A 42 72.37 -44.28 33.60
N GLU A 43 73.47 -43.72 33.12
CA GLU A 43 74.24 -42.67 33.78
C GLU A 43 74.44 -41.47 32.85
N MET A 44 74.27 -40.25 33.39
CA MET A 44 74.56 -39.01 32.65
C MET A 44 75.52 -38.13 33.45
N THR A 45 76.52 -37.55 32.78
CA THR A 45 77.47 -36.65 33.43
C THR A 45 77.90 -35.52 32.51
N TRP A 46 78.20 -34.34 33.07
CA TRP A 46 78.77 -33.25 32.29
C TRP A 46 80.26 -33.50 32.00
N VAL A 47 80.62 -33.60 30.73
CA VAL A 47 82.03 -33.66 30.27
C VAL A 47 82.62 -32.26 30.20
N GLN A 48 81.83 -31.30 29.68
CA GLN A 48 82.12 -29.87 29.68
C GLN A 48 80.94 -29.15 30.31
N LYS A 49 81.09 -28.80 31.60
CA LYS A 49 80.07 -28.06 32.37
C LYS A 49 79.90 -26.64 31.84
N PRO A 50 78.69 -26.06 31.95
CA PRO A 50 78.48 -24.64 31.65
C PRO A 50 79.30 -23.76 32.60
N PRO A 51 79.70 -22.54 32.18
CA PRO A 51 80.44 -21.61 33.02
C PRO A 51 79.56 -21.12 34.18
N GLU A 52 80.16 -20.79 35.32
CA GLU A 52 79.41 -20.25 36.47
C GLU A 52 78.79 -18.87 36.16
N LYS A 53 79.45 -18.08 35.31
CA LYS A 53 78.99 -16.78 34.83
C LYS A 53 79.05 -16.72 33.31
N ALA A 54 77.98 -16.23 32.68
CA ALA A 54 77.90 -16.03 31.24
C ALA A 54 77.44 -14.61 30.92
N VAL A 55 78.00 -13.99 29.88
CA VAL A 55 77.55 -12.67 29.41
C VAL A 55 76.35 -12.84 28.49
N SER A 56 75.32 -12.00 28.69
CA SER A 56 74.10 -12.03 27.88
C SER A 56 74.41 -11.90 26.39
N GLY A 57 73.97 -12.87 25.59
CA GLY A 57 74.20 -12.91 24.14
C GLY A 57 75.52 -13.56 23.70
N GLU A 58 76.42 -13.89 24.62
CA GLU A 58 77.65 -14.64 24.29
C GLU A 58 77.37 -16.15 24.21
N SER A 59 78.03 -16.83 23.27
CA SER A 59 77.83 -18.24 23.02
C SER A 59 78.95 -19.11 23.62
N PHE A 60 78.60 -20.18 24.33
CA PHE A 60 79.56 -21.17 24.84
C PHE A 60 79.13 -22.60 24.51
N ASN A 61 80.08 -23.55 24.52
CA ASN A 61 79.80 -24.96 24.26
C ASN A 61 79.69 -25.74 25.57
N VAL A 62 78.73 -26.64 25.62
CA VAL A 62 78.52 -27.59 26.71
C VAL A 62 78.44 -29.00 26.14
N THR A 63 78.98 -29.96 26.88
CA THR A 63 79.01 -31.36 26.46
C THR A 63 78.64 -32.25 27.63
N TYR A 64 77.65 -33.12 27.45
CA TYR A 64 77.30 -34.17 28.41
C TYR A 64 77.53 -35.55 27.81
N ALA A 65 77.84 -36.51 28.67
CA ALA A 65 78.01 -37.90 28.33
C ALA A 65 76.84 -38.74 28.86
N VAL A 66 76.41 -39.71 28.06
CA VAL A 66 75.38 -40.71 28.41
C VAL A 66 76.04 -42.09 28.33
N PHE A 67 75.86 -42.89 29.37
CA PHE A 67 76.40 -44.24 29.47
C PHE A 67 75.31 -45.21 29.94
N ALA A 68 75.11 -46.31 29.22
CA ALA A 68 74.29 -47.41 29.70
C ALA A 68 75.17 -48.60 30.06
N SER A 69 75.08 -49.06 31.31
CA SER A 69 75.75 -50.25 31.77
C SER A 69 75.00 -51.52 31.36
N ASP A 70 75.63 -52.69 31.52
CA ASP A 70 74.98 -53.99 31.23
C ASP A 70 73.73 -54.22 32.09
N SER A 71 73.68 -53.65 33.30
CA SER A 71 72.50 -53.72 34.15
C SER A 71 71.34 -52.91 33.60
N PHE A 72 71.60 -51.85 32.82
CA PHE A 72 70.54 -51.06 32.17
C PHE A 72 69.74 -51.90 31.19
N TYR A 73 70.38 -52.69 30.33
CA TYR A 73 69.66 -53.51 29.36
C TYR A 73 68.84 -54.61 30.03
N GLN A 74 69.33 -55.16 31.15
CA GLN A 74 68.57 -56.12 31.97
C GLN A 74 67.34 -55.45 32.59
N TYR A 75 67.54 -54.30 33.23
CA TYR A 75 66.48 -53.51 33.84
C TYR A 75 65.44 -53.06 32.81
N ALA A 76 65.90 -52.60 31.64
CA ALA A 76 65.06 -52.04 30.59
C ALA A 76 64.17 -53.09 29.93
N VAL A 77 64.65 -54.31 29.71
CA VAL A 77 63.83 -55.42 29.21
C VAL A 77 62.84 -55.90 30.28
N GLN A 78 63.28 -56.05 31.53
CA GLN A 78 62.41 -56.53 32.62
C GLN A 78 61.24 -55.58 32.90
N ASN A 79 61.46 -54.27 32.81
CA ASN A 79 60.44 -53.26 33.04
C ASN A 79 59.73 -52.82 31.74
N GLY A 80 60.00 -53.49 30.62
CA GLY A 80 59.36 -53.19 29.32
C GLY A 80 59.71 -51.81 28.75
N ILE A 81 60.81 -51.19 29.20
CA ILE A 81 61.33 -49.92 28.65
C ILE A 81 61.79 -50.11 27.21
N LEU A 82 62.38 -51.26 26.90
CA LEU A 82 62.74 -51.70 25.55
C LEU A 82 61.85 -52.88 25.13
N SER A 83 61.44 -52.90 23.87
CA SER A 83 60.50 -53.90 23.32
C SER A 83 61.12 -55.30 23.06
N HIS A 84 62.37 -55.52 23.49
CA HIS A 84 63.13 -56.76 23.26
C HIS A 84 62.88 -57.79 24.38
N SER A 85 62.96 -59.08 24.07
CA SER A 85 62.70 -60.17 25.04
C SER A 85 63.94 -60.65 25.81
N ASN A 86 65.16 -60.32 25.37
CA ASN A 86 66.42 -60.71 26.00
C ASN A 86 67.39 -59.52 26.09
N ALA A 87 68.00 -59.30 27.26
CA ALA A 87 68.88 -58.17 27.54
C ALA A 87 70.15 -58.15 26.66
N THR A 88 70.76 -59.30 26.37
CA THR A 88 71.97 -59.37 25.54
C THR A 88 71.68 -59.02 24.09
N ALA A 89 70.54 -59.49 23.57
CA ALA A 89 70.09 -59.17 22.21
C ALA A 89 69.66 -57.71 22.08
N ALA A 90 69.04 -57.14 23.13
CA ALA A 90 68.75 -55.71 23.20
C ALA A 90 70.06 -54.91 23.12
N LYS A 91 71.07 -55.23 23.94
CA LYS A 91 72.35 -54.52 23.93
C LYS A 91 73.03 -54.53 22.56
N GLU A 92 73.19 -55.69 21.93
CA GLU A 92 73.79 -55.79 20.59
C GLU A 92 73.01 -54.95 19.57
N PHE A 93 71.68 -55.02 19.59
CA PHE A 93 70.85 -54.22 18.69
C PHE A 93 71.02 -52.70 18.93
N CYS A 94 70.94 -52.24 20.17
CA CYS A 94 71.01 -50.80 20.50
C CYS A 94 72.38 -50.17 20.24
N GLU A 95 73.47 -50.94 20.37
CA GLU A 95 74.84 -50.45 20.16
C GLU A 95 75.25 -50.44 18.68
N GLU A 96 74.77 -51.41 17.89
CA GLU A 96 75.16 -51.58 16.47
C GLU A 96 74.18 -50.97 15.48
N HIS A 97 72.87 -51.00 15.75
CA HIS A 97 71.83 -50.56 14.80
C HIS A 97 71.94 -49.06 14.48
N GLU A 98 71.68 -48.69 13.24
CA GLU A 98 71.73 -47.30 12.80
C GLU A 98 70.44 -46.54 13.12
N CYS A 99 70.61 -45.39 13.76
CA CYS A 99 69.51 -44.52 14.14
C CYS A 99 69.07 -43.64 12.97
N PRO A 100 67.76 -43.33 12.86
CA PRO A 100 67.25 -42.43 11.83
C PRO A 100 67.93 -41.06 11.85
N ALA A 101 68.24 -40.51 10.67
CA ALA A 101 68.89 -39.20 10.54
C ALA A 101 68.02 -38.04 11.05
N ARG A 102 66.69 -38.21 11.09
CA ARG A 102 65.75 -37.27 11.70
C ARG A 102 65.32 -37.80 13.06
N TRP A 103 65.60 -37.04 14.11
CA TRP A 103 65.31 -37.45 15.49
C TRP A 103 63.83 -37.76 15.77
N LYS A 104 62.90 -37.15 15.02
CA LYS A 104 61.45 -37.36 15.18
C LYS A 104 60.99 -38.77 14.77
N ASP A 105 61.78 -39.43 13.93
CA ASP A 105 61.50 -40.79 13.46
C ASP A 105 62.14 -41.84 14.38
N ALA A 106 62.93 -41.41 15.38
CA ALA A 106 63.46 -42.26 16.43
C ALA A 106 62.41 -42.42 17.54
N ASN A 107 62.11 -43.66 17.88
CA ASN A 107 61.14 -44.04 18.91
C ASN A 107 61.73 -45.15 19.80
N GLY A 108 60.98 -45.55 20.83
CA GLY A 108 61.44 -46.55 21.80
C GLY A 108 61.73 -47.94 21.23
N ASP A 109 61.28 -48.24 20.01
CA ASP A 109 61.49 -49.54 19.35
C ASP A 109 62.84 -49.61 18.63
N ASN A 110 63.38 -48.48 18.18
CA ASN A 110 64.66 -48.40 17.48
C ASN A 110 65.88 -48.37 18.42
N CYS A 111 65.63 -48.33 19.74
CA CYS A 111 66.63 -48.32 20.81
C CYS A 111 67.73 -47.24 20.70
N CYS A 112 67.41 -46.12 20.06
CA CYS A 112 68.29 -44.97 19.95
C CYS A 112 68.19 -44.07 21.17
N VAL A 113 69.25 -43.30 21.44
CA VAL A 113 69.13 -42.08 22.25
C VAL A 113 68.56 -41.02 21.33
N TYR A 114 67.39 -40.49 21.65
CA TYR A 114 66.71 -39.48 20.85
C TYR A 114 66.22 -38.34 21.74
N HIS A 115 65.81 -37.25 21.10
CA HIS A 115 65.48 -36.01 21.79
C HIS A 115 66.66 -35.45 22.63
N ALA A 116 67.89 -35.72 22.21
CA ALA A 116 69.08 -35.23 22.91
C ALA A 116 69.25 -33.74 22.65
N ASN A 117 68.97 -32.91 23.66
CA ASN A 117 68.98 -31.46 23.57
C ASN A 117 69.40 -30.80 24.90
N ILE A 118 69.55 -29.47 24.86
CA ILE A 118 69.80 -28.66 26.06
C ILE A 118 68.80 -27.51 26.12
N HIS A 119 68.14 -27.41 27.26
CA HIS A 119 67.18 -26.39 27.61
C HIS A 119 67.81 -25.40 28.59
N SER A 120 67.40 -24.13 28.54
CA SER A 120 67.70 -23.18 29.62
C SER A 120 66.43 -22.62 30.24
N CYS A 121 66.41 -22.56 31.56
CA CYS A 121 65.27 -22.20 32.39
C CYS A 121 65.68 -21.04 33.31
N PRO A 122 65.37 -19.77 32.96
CA PRO A 122 65.72 -18.63 33.81
C PRO A 122 64.80 -18.58 35.03
N LEU A 123 65.38 -18.66 36.22
CA LEU A 123 64.63 -18.81 37.49
C LEU A 123 63.73 -17.61 37.80
N ALA A 124 64.07 -16.41 37.31
CA ALA A 124 63.28 -15.19 37.54
C ALA A 124 61.84 -15.29 36.98
N PHE A 125 61.62 -16.05 35.91
CA PHE A 125 60.30 -16.20 35.30
C PHE A 125 59.44 -17.29 35.95
N MET A 126 60.00 -18.08 36.86
CA MET A 126 59.28 -19.20 37.51
C MET A 126 58.42 -18.77 38.71
N VAL A 127 58.56 -17.54 39.20
CA VAL A 127 57.92 -17.06 40.44
C VAL A 127 56.42 -16.75 40.26
N SER A 128 55.90 -16.63 39.03
CA SER A 128 54.53 -16.11 38.78
C SER A 128 53.48 -17.14 38.34
N ALA A 129 53.80 -18.44 38.24
CA ALA A 129 52.81 -19.45 37.87
C ALA A 129 53.03 -20.75 38.66
N LYS A 130 52.30 -20.90 39.78
CA LYS A 130 52.07 -22.18 40.48
C LYS A 130 53.31 -23.09 40.60
N GLY A 131 54.34 -22.64 41.33
CA GLY A 131 55.41 -23.48 41.90
C GLY A 131 55.87 -24.68 41.06
N GLY A 132 56.26 -24.45 39.80
CA GLY A 132 56.77 -25.52 38.94
C GLY A 132 58.29 -25.65 39.04
N ILE A 133 58.81 -26.88 39.03
CA ILE A 133 60.23 -27.19 38.92
C ILE A 133 60.67 -27.15 37.43
N CYS A 134 61.92 -26.78 37.15
CA CYS A 134 62.50 -26.97 35.80
C CYS A 134 62.80 -28.47 35.62
N GLY A 135 61.84 -29.26 35.14
CA GLY A 135 62.03 -30.69 34.88
C GLY A 135 61.77 -31.08 33.42
N PRO A 136 61.85 -32.38 33.06
CA PRO A 136 61.78 -32.87 31.67
C PRO A 136 60.41 -32.68 30.97
N TRP A 137 59.44 -32.04 31.61
CA TRP A 137 58.13 -31.68 31.05
C TRP A 137 58.12 -30.33 30.32
N ILE A 138 59.30 -29.78 29.99
CA ILE A 138 59.42 -28.56 29.16
C ILE A 138 58.82 -28.86 27.78
N PRO A 139 57.74 -28.15 27.39
CA PRO A 139 57.06 -28.45 26.13
C PRO A 139 57.88 -27.95 24.92
N ASP A 140 57.77 -28.69 23.81
CA ASP A 140 58.54 -28.45 22.56
C ASP A 140 58.25 -27.07 21.92
N ASP A 141 57.22 -26.38 22.40
CA ASP A 141 56.65 -25.12 21.92
C ASP A 141 57.35 -23.86 22.48
N GLY A 142 58.47 -24.02 23.20
CA GLY A 142 59.49 -22.96 23.31
C GLY A 142 59.15 -21.79 24.23
N GLN A 143 58.26 -21.96 25.20
CA GLN A 143 58.09 -20.98 26.29
C GLN A 143 59.25 -20.99 27.31
N ILE A 144 60.22 -21.89 27.14
CA ILE A 144 61.52 -21.95 27.83
C ILE A 144 62.59 -22.20 26.74
N PHE A 145 63.69 -21.43 26.72
CA PHE A 145 64.61 -21.33 25.58
C PHE A 145 65.37 -22.64 25.33
N THR A 146 64.96 -23.39 24.31
CA THR A 146 65.72 -24.52 23.76
C THR A 146 66.87 -23.98 22.91
N HIS A 147 68.11 -24.25 23.28
CA HIS A 147 69.28 -23.67 22.57
C HIS A 147 69.75 -24.51 21.39
N THR A 148 69.36 -25.79 21.32
CA THR A 148 69.79 -26.70 20.25
C THR A 148 68.64 -27.52 19.69
N LEU A 149 68.67 -27.73 18.37
CA LEU A 149 67.81 -28.70 17.70
C LEU A 149 68.06 -30.10 18.28
N SER A 150 66.99 -30.82 18.63
CA SER A 150 67.10 -32.17 19.16
C SER A 150 67.80 -33.11 18.19
N THR A 151 68.67 -33.96 18.71
CA THR A 151 69.44 -34.94 17.92
C THR A 151 69.10 -36.38 18.33
N ALA A 152 69.44 -37.34 17.47
CA ALA A 152 69.34 -38.76 17.76
C ALA A 152 70.59 -39.49 17.31
N GLY A 153 70.94 -40.56 17.99
CA GLY A 153 72.19 -41.29 17.79
C GLY A 153 72.19 -42.63 18.52
N LYS A 154 73.20 -43.45 18.22
CA LYS A 154 73.32 -44.80 18.76
C LYS A 154 73.58 -44.77 20.27
N MET A 155 73.22 -45.84 20.97
CA MET A 155 73.53 -45.99 22.39
C MET A 155 75.05 -46.03 22.68
N SER A 156 75.86 -46.39 21.67
CA SER A 156 77.32 -46.35 21.71
C SER A 156 77.90 -44.93 21.63
N GLN A 157 77.12 -43.94 21.19
CA GLN A 157 77.55 -42.53 21.19
C GLN A 157 77.47 -41.95 22.60
N ARG A 158 78.64 -41.77 23.21
CA ARG A 158 78.71 -41.29 24.59
C ARG A 158 78.50 -39.79 24.72
N ASN A 159 79.15 -38.98 23.88
CA ASN A 159 79.21 -37.52 24.06
C ASN A 159 78.21 -36.78 23.18
N TRP A 160 77.55 -35.79 23.77
CA TRP A 160 76.55 -34.93 23.15
C TRP A 160 76.93 -33.47 23.41
N THR A 161 77.35 -32.76 22.36
CA THR A 161 77.81 -31.36 22.45
C THR A 161 76.78 -30.42 21.84
N ALA A 162 76.55 -29.31 22.53
CA ALA A 162 75.59 -28.29 22.15
C ALA A 162 76.16 -26.89 22.41
N LYS A 163 75.84 -25.93 21.53
CA LYS A 163 76.23 -24.52 21.67
C LYS A 163 75.06 -23.73 22.24
N VAL A 164 75.29 -23.06 23.37
CA VAL A 164 74.26 -22.38 24.16
C VAL A 164 74.53 -20.87 24.18
N VAL A 165 73.46 -20.06 24.09
CA VAL A 165 73.49 -18.59 24.15
C VAL A 165 72.43 -18.13 25.13
N LEU A 166 72.83 -17.60 26.29
CA LEU A 166 71.88 -17.14 27.31
C LEU A 166 71.65 -15.64 27.15
N VAL A 167 70.39 -15.19 27.10
CA VAL A 167 70.05 -13.77 26.88
C VAL A 167 69.42 -13.13 28.11
N HIS A 168 68.70 -13.91 28.92
CA HIS A 168 68.03 -13.39 30.11
C HIS A 168 68.99 -13.26 31.29
N VAL A 169 69.16 -12.04 31.76
CA VAL A 169 70.00 -11.69 32.91
C VAL A 169 69.43 -12.29 34.20
N GLY A 170 70.29 -12.86 35.04
CA GLY A 170 69.92 -13.54 36.29
C GLY A 170 70.36 -15.00 36.32
N MET A 171 69.99 -15.72 37.39
CA MET A 171 70.30 -17.16 37.48
C MET A 171 69.43 -17.97 36.51
N THR A 172 70.09 -18.81 35.73
CA THR A 172 69.48 -19.70 34.74
C THR A 172 69.96 -21.13 34.98
N SER A 173 69.02 -22.07 35.01
CA SER A 173 69.31 -23.50 35.06
C SER A 173 69.41 -24.06 33.63
N LEU A 174 70.48 -24.76 33.31
CA LEU A 174 70.67 -25.49 32.06
C LEU A 174 70.41 -26.98 32.29
N ILE A 175 69.59 -27.57 31.43
CA ILE A 175 69.15 -28.96 31.55
C ILE A 175 69.46 -29.70 30.26
N ALA A 176 70.33 -30.71 30.33
CA ALA A 176 70.52 -31.68 29.27
C ALA A 176 69.45 -32.77 29.38
N HIS A 177 68.68 -33.00 28.33
CA HIS A 177 67.56 -33.95 28.33
C HIS A 177 67.70 -34.95 27.19
N ILE A 178 67.37 -36.22 27.47
CA ILE A 178 67.39 -37.32 26.51
C ILE A 178 66.18 -38.25 26.71
N ARG A 179 65.85 -39.02 25.67
CA ARG A 179 64.87 -40.11 25.70
C ARG A 179 65.50 -41.40 25.18
N VAL A 180 65.23 -42.50 25.86
CA VAL A 180 65.69 -43.85 25.48
C VAL A 180 64.58 -44.84 25.81
N GLY A 181 64.12 -45.60 24.81
CA GLY A 181 63.00 -46.52 25.02
C GLY A 181 61.74 -45.78 25.49
N ARG A 182 61.15 -46.24 26.59
CA ARG A 182 60.00 -45.61 27.27
C ARG A 182 60.37 -44.81 28.53
N ILE A 183 61.63 -44.39 28.66
CA ILE A 183 62.08 -43.49 29.74
C ILE A 183 62.75 -42.24 29.18
N GLN A 184 62.82 -41.21 30.02
CA GLN A 184 63.56 -39.99 29.74
C GLN A 184 64.43 -39.61 30.93
N ALA A 185 65.57 -38.99 30.66
CA ALA A 185 66.54 -38.63 31.68
C ALA A 185 66.99 -37.18 31.51
N ALA A 186 67.23 -36.50 32.63
CA ALA A 186 67.67 -35.11 32.64
C ALA A 186 68.85 -34.89 33.59
N LEU A 187 69.75 -33.98 33.22
CA LEU A 187 70.96 -33.61 33.94
C LEU A 187 71.02 -32.07 34.03
N GLU A 188 71.11 -31.52 35.25
CA GLU A 188 71.03 -30.07 35.51
C GLU A 188 72.41 -29.44 35.81
N ALA A 189 72.58 -28.17 35.45
CA ALA A 189 73.64 -27.29 35.97
C ALA A 189 73.18 -25.81 35.99
N LYS A 190 73.64 -25.01 36.96
CA LYS A 190 73.22 -23.60 37.14
C LYS A 190 74.30 -22.62 36.67
N THR A 191 73.89 -21.54 35.99
CA THR A 191 74.75 -20.45 35.49
C THR A 191 74.12 -19.08 35.75
N THR A 192 74.92 -18.10 36.16
CA THR A 192 74.45 -16.70 36.33
C THR A 192 74.75 -15.87 35.09
N VAL A 193 73.70 -15.30 34.47
CA VAL A 193 73.83 -14.46 33.28
C VAL A 193 73.96 -13.00 33.69
N VAL A 194 75.02 -12.33 33.25
CA VAL A 194 75.25 -10.89 33.47
C VAL A 194 74.96 -10.10 32.19
N PRO A 195 74.49 -8.85 32.26
CA PRO A 195 74.24 -8.03 31.08
C PRO A 195 75.56 -7.73 30.34
N ALA A 196 75.50 -7.64 29.00
CA ALA A 196 76.66 -7.35 28.16
C ALA A 196 77.19 -5.91 28.27
N VAL A 197 76.35 -4.99 28.76
CA VAL A 197 76.65 -3.55 28.88
C VAL A 197 76.05 -3.03 30.19
N VAL A 198 76.79 -2.22 30.94
CA VAL A 198 76.39 -1.66 32.24
C VAL A 198 76.38 -0.13 32.17
N CYS A 199 75.20 0.45 31.94
CA CYS A 199 75.00 1.90 31.93
C CYS A 199 75.14 2.51 33.34
N GLY A 200 75.84 3.63 33.48
CA GLY A 200 75.92 4.47 34.69
C GLY A 200 77.30 4.57 35.35
N ASP A 201 78.39 4.28 34.64
CA ASP A 201 79.77 4.39 35.14
C ASP A 201 80.47 5.71 34.74
N GLY A 202 79.82 6.55 33.94
CA GLY A 202 80.27 7.88 33.56
C GLY A 202 81.30 7.94 32.42
N PHE A 203 81.59 6.83 31.73
CA PHE A 203 82.53 6.80 30.60
C PHE A 203 81.88 6.17 29.36
N CYS A 204 81.68 6.99 28.31
CA CYS A 204 81.11 6.55 27.03
C CYS A 204 82.24 6.02 26.11
N GLU A 205 82.77 4.83 26.40
CA GLU A 205 83.72 4.12 25.51
C GLU A 205 83.08 2.85 24.95
N GLU A 206 83.05 2.73 23.62
CA GLU A 206 82.38 1.67 22.82
C GLU A 206 80.84 1.61 22.92
N GLU A 207 80.19 2.58 23.57
CA GLU A 207 78.73 2.71 23.63
C GLU A 207 78.18 3.73 22.62
N ASP A 208 77.04 3.42 21.99
CA ASP A 208 76.33 4.31 21.06
C ASP A 208 75.15 5.00 21.77
N CYS A 209 74.84 6.27 21.43
CA CYS A 209 73.81 7.05 22.16
C CYS A 209 72.39 6.44 22.08
N PHE A 210 72.17 5.49 21.17
CA PHE A 210 70.93 4.73 21.04
C PHE A 210 70.77 3.64 22.10
N ILE A 211 71.88 3.17 22.68
CA ILE A 211 71.93 2.05 23.62
C ILE A 211 71.98 2.56 25.06
N CYS A 212 72.75 3.62 25.33
CA CYS A 212 72.93 4.16 26.68
C CYS A 212 72.78 5.70 26.73
N PRO A 213 71.56 6.23 26.91
CA PRO A 213 71.31 7.68 26.90
C PRO A 213 71.72 8.40 28.20
N ALA A 214 72.01 7.66 29.28
CA ALA A 214 72.36 8.21 30.58
C ALA A 214 73.79 8.78 30.61
N ASP A 215 74.76 8.12 29.95
CA ASP A 215 76.16 8.52 29.95
C ASP A 215 76.56 9.36 28.71
N CYS A 216 75.91 9.19 27.55
CA CYS A 216 76.33 9.81 26.27
C CYS A 216 75.46 11.02 25.78
N GLY A 217 74.35 11.35 26.44
CA GLY A 217 73.52 12.55 26.14
C GLY A 217 72.53 12.43 24.95
N GLN A 218 71.79 13.52 24.65
CA GLN A 218 70.74 13.55 23.60
C GLN A 218 71.31 13.63 22.18
N CYS A 219 70.90 12.70 21.31
CA CYS A 219 71.36 12.64 19.92
C CYS A 219 70.56 13.53 18.95
N PRO A 220 71.21 14.29 18.04
CA PRO A 220 70.51 15.08 17.03
C PRO A 220 70.02 14.20 15.86
N LEU A 221 68.71 14.23 15.57
CA LEU A 221 68.14 13.58 14.38
C LEU A 221 68.76 14.12 13.08
N SER A 222 69.11 13.23 12.15
CA SER A 222 69.61 13.58 10.81
C SER A 222 68.56 14.35 10.00
N VAL A 223 69.01 15.21 9.08
CA VAL A 223 68.15 16.10 8.28
C VAL A 223 67.14 15.29 7.46
N ASP A 224 67.53 14.10 7.00
CA ASP A 224 66.69 13.21 6.19
C ASP A 224 65.51 12.64 7.00
N VAL A 225 65.72 12.28 8.27
CA VAL A 225 64.64 11.77 9.14
C VAL A 225 63.68 12.91 9.53
N LYS A 226 64.20 14.13 9.72
CA LYS A 226 63.34 15.31 9.96
C LYS A 226 62.45 15.62 8.76
N ILE A 227 62.97 15.53 7.54
CA ILE A 227 62.18 15.71 6.31
C ILE A 227 61.16 14.56 6.16
N ALA A 228 61.56 13.31 6.38
CA ALA A 228 60.69 12.14 6.24
C ALA A 228 59.49 12.15 7.22
N ILE A 229 59.62 12.76 8.40
CA ILE A 229 58.52 12.92 9.36
C ILE A 229 57.69 14.18 9.07
N ALA A 230 58.33 15.30 8.70
CA ALA A 230 57.63 16.57 8.48
C ALA A 230 56.73 16.56 7.23
N LEU A 231 57.13 15.88 6.16
CA LEU A 231 56.40 15.84 4.89
C LEU A 231 55.01 15.16 5.00
N PRO A 232 54.86 13.96 5.59
CA PRO A 232 53.55 13.35 5.80
C PRO A 232 52.69 14.14 6.80
N ILE A 233 53.27 14.72 7.86
CA ILE A 233 52.51 15.57 8.80
C ILE A 233 51.99 16.82 8.08
N CYS A 234 52.80 17.48 7.25
CA CYS A 234 52.35 18.63 6.46
C CYS A 234 51.28 18.24 5.44
N LEU A 235 51.38 17.07 4.79
CA LEU A 235 50.35 16.58 3.86
C LEU A 235 49.03 16.25 4.57
N VAL A 236 49.08 15.65 5.77
CA VAL A 236 47.87 15.40 6.58
C VAL A 236 47.27 16.69 7.09
N CYS A 237 48.08 17.64 7.58
CA CYS A 237 47.59 18.94 8.04
C CYS A 237 47.01 19.77 6.89
N THR A 238 47.64 19.83 5.72
CA THR A 238 47.11 20.53 4.54
C THR A 238 45.86 19.84 4.00
N GLY A 239 45.81 18.51 3.97
CA GLY A 239 44.60 17.76 3.65
C GLY A 239 43.46 18.02 4.64
N PHE A 240 43.74 18.10 5.94
CA PHE A 240 42.75 18.44 6.97
C PHE A 240 42.26 19.89 6.82
N ILE A 241 43.15 20.85 6.56
CA ILE A 241 42.77 22.24 6.32
C ILE A 241 41.93 22.36 5.05
N LEU A 242 42.32 21.70 3.96
CA LEU A 242 41.57 21.70 2.71
C LEU A 242 40.20 21.03 2.85
N THR A 243 40.08 19.95 3.61
CA THR A 243 38.78 19.32 3.90
C THR A 243 37.91 20.19 4.80
N VAL A 244 38.45 20.81 5.84
CA VAL A 244 37.71 21.79 6.67
C VAL A 244 37.30 23.00 5.85
N MET A 245 38.17 23.55 5.01
CA MET A 245 37.85 24.65 4.09
C MET A 245 36.80 24.23 3.07
N TRP A 246 36.88 23.01 2.53
CA TRP A 246 35.87 22.45 1.62
C TRP A 246 34.52 22.29 2.33
N PHE A 247 34.48 21.75 3.55
CA PHE A 247 33.25 21.65 4.35
C PHE A 247 32.68 23.03 4.71
N GLN A 248 33.52 24.00 5.08
CA GLN A 248 33.10 25.37 5.33
C GLN A 248 32.58 26.04 4.05
N TYR A 249 33.24 25.81 2.92
CA TYR A 249 32.81 26.28 1.61
C TYR A 249 31.48 25.64 1.20
N GLN A 250 31.30 24.33 1.37
CA GLN A 250 30.03 23.64 1.13
C GLN A 250 28.91 24.18 2.04
N LYS A 251 29.21 24.42 3.32
CA LYS A 251 28.26 25.01 4.28
C LYS A 251 27.86 26.43 3.88
N GLN A 252 28.80 27.23 3.37
CA GLN A 252 28.51 28.56 2.81
C GLN A 252 27.70 28.44 1.52
N LYS A 253 28.10 27.59 0.57
CA LYS A 253 27.39 27.35 -0.70
C LYS A 253 25.92 26.99 -0.47
N MET A 254 25.61 26.13 0.49
CA MET A 254 24.24 25.76 0.86
C MET A 254 23.44 26.92 1.50
N LEU A 255 24.11 27.87 2.17
CA LEU A 255 23.46 29.06 2.74
C LEU A 255 23.18 30.13 1.66
N TRP A 256 24.00 30.16 0.60
CA TRP A 256 23.88 31.07 -0.54
C TRP A 256 23.12 30.44 -1.71
N ASP A 257 22.50 29.27 -1.53
CA ASP A 257 21.63 28.69 -2.54
C ASP A 257 20.38 29.56 -2.75
N GLU A 258 20.23 30.07 -3.96
CA GLU A 258 19.17 30.98 -4.39
C GLU A 258 18.08 30.29 -5.21
N SER A 259 18.12 28.95 -5.33
CA SER A 259 17.14 28.18 -6.10
C SER A 259 15.70 28.29 -5.58
N TRP A 260 15.50 28.77 -4.36
CA TRP A 260 14.19 28.98 -3.75
C TRP A 260 13.58 30.34 -4.11
N ILE A 261 14.37 31.25 -4.67
CA ILE A 261 13.89 32.56 -5.11
C ILE A 261 13.15 32.34 -6.43
N ILE A 262 11.86 32.67 -6.43
CA ILE A 262 10.98 32.52 -7.59
C ILE A 262 10.68 33.90 -8.13
N ASP A 263 10.91 34.09 -9.44
CA ASP A 263 10.42 35.26 -10.16
C ASP A 263 8.89 35.17 -10.23
N PHE A 264 8.21 36.23 -9.77
CA PHE A 264 6.75 36.30 -9.77
C PHE A 264 6.17 36.16 -11.19
N ALA A 265 6.91 36.58 -12.23
CA ALA A 265 6.48 36.43 -13.63
C ALA A 265 6.43 34.97 -14.11
N CYS A 266 7.20 34.07 -13.51
CA CYS A 266 7.19 32.64 -13.82
C CYS A 266 5.91 31.94 -13.30
N ILE A 267 5.19 32.57 -12.37
CA ILE A 267 3.95 32.04 -11.84
C ILE A 267 2.81 32.46 -12.76
N LYS A 268 2.30 31.53 -13.57
CA LYS A 268 1.14 31.78 -14.42
C LYS A 268 -0.09 31.90 -13.54
N GLN A 269 -0.70 33.09 -13.51
CA GLN A 269 -1.88 33.34 -12.71
C GLN A 269 -3.09 32.68 -13.39
N ASP A 270 -3.86 31.86 -12.66
CA ASP A 270 -5.16 31.40 -13.14
C ASP A 270 -6.06 32.65 -13.23
N CYS A 271 -6.33 33.12 -14.46
CA CYS A 271 -7.24 34.24 -14.69
C CYS A 271 -8.69 33.81 -14.44
N ILE A 272 -9.13 33.78 -13.18
CA ILE A 272 -10.54 33.95 -12.80
C ILE A 272 -10.63 34.91 -11.61
N LEU A 273 -11.29 36.03 -11.85
CA LEU A 273 -11.42 37.26 -11.07
C LEU A 273 -11.77 37.04 -9.58
N TRP A 274 -10.98 37.62 -8.67
CA TRP A 274 -11.38 37.96 -7.30
C TRP A 274 -12.45 39.07 -7.37
N THR A 275 -13.72 38.76 -7.11
CA THR A 275 -14.68 39.79 -6.66
C THR A 275 -14.80 39.70 -5.14
N ALA A 276 -14.06 40.54 -4.44
CA ALA A 276 -14.37 40.88 -3.06
C ALA A 276 -15.52 41.90 -3.04
N THR A 277 -16.51 41.61 -2.20
CA THR A 277 -17.53 42.51 -1.63
C THR A 277 -18.48 43.27 -2.59
N GLY A 278 -19.77 42.92 -2.52
CA GLY A 278 -20.87 43.81 -2.94
C GLY A 278 -21.78 43.26 -4.05
N SER A 279 -23.01 42.93 -3.65
CA SER A 279 -24.30 42.98 -4.39
C SER A 279 -24.48 42.38 -5.80
N MET A 280 -25.58 41.64 -5.90
CA MET A 280 -26.38 41.15 -7.03
C MET A 280 -26.15 41.70 -8.48
N MET A 281 -26.30 40.75 -9.42
CA MET A 281 -26.78 40.80 -10.82
C MET A 281 -25.80 40.85 -12.01
N SER A 282 -26.16 40.00 -13.00
CA SER A 282 -25.93 40.00 -14.47
C SER A 282 -24.84 39.10 -15.09
N THR A 283 -25.30 38.22 -16.00
CA THR A 283 -24.60 37.50 -17.09
C THR A 283 -24.27 38.46 -18.25
N PRO A 284 -23.37 38.21 -19.26
CA PRO A 284 -23.14 36.99 -20.08
C PRO A 284 -21.65 36.82 -20.59
N PRO A 285 -21.32 36.31 -21.81
CA PRO A 285 -21.30 34.93 -22.32
C PRO A 285 -19.88 34.37 -22.69
N VAL A 286 -19.84 33.08 -23.05
CA VAL A 286 -18.71 32.22 -23.49
C VAL A 286 -18.05 32.68 -24.81
N PRO A 287 -16.76 32.34 -25.05
CA PRO A 287 -16.43 31.52 -26.24
C PRO A 287 -15.45 30.36 -25.98
N SER A 288 -15.47 29.45 -26.94
CA SER A 288 -14.96 28.08 -26.97
C SER A 288 -13.47 27.92 -27.36
N ASP A 289 -13.01 26.68 -27.19
CA ASP A 289 -11.89 26.00 -27.84
C ASP A 289 -10.45 26.24 -27.33
N SER A 290 -9.88 25.22 -26.66
CA SER A 290 -8.98 24.28 -27.34
C SER A 290 -8.34 23.24 -26.41
N ASN A 291 -8.30 22.03 -26.98
CA ASN A 291 -7.63 20.79 -26.60
C ASN A 291 -6.34 20.89 -25.77
N VAL A 292 -6.38 20.37 -24.54
CA VAL A 292 -5.22 19.70 -23.91
C VAL A 292 -5.68 18.38 -23.31
N SER A 293 -5.18 17.31 -23.89
CA SER A 293 -5.28 15.92 -23.45
C SER A 293 -4.23 15.62 -22.39
N CYS A 294 -4.62 15.08 -21.24
CA CYS A 294 -3.91 13.97 -20.58
C CYS A 294 -4.60 13.52 -19.27
N VAL A 295 -5.41 12.48 -19.37
CA VAL A 295 -5.36 11.26 -18.56
C VAL A 295 -4.79 11.39 -17.14
N THR A 296 -5.58 11.93 -16.20
CA THR A 296 -5.47 11.56 -14.76
C THR A 296 -6.79 11.71 -14.00
N ALA A 297 -7.91 11.93 -14.69
CA ALA A 297 -9.20 12.25 -14.10
C ALA A 297 -10.19 11.06 -14.08
N LEU A 298 -9.70 9.83 -13.86
CA LEU A 298 -10.57 8.64 -13.82
C LEU A 298 -10.71 8.01 -12.43
N SER A 299 -10.52 8.79 -11.36
CA SER A 299 -10.76 8.31 -9.98
C SER A 299 -11.71 9.19 -9.16
N SER A 300 -12.41 10.12 -9.81
CA SER A 300 -13.37 11.04 -9.18
C SER A 300 -14.70 11.10 -9.92
N CYS A 301 -15.20 9.94 -10.35
CA CYS A 301 -16.50 9.83 -11.03
C CYS A 301 -17.63 9.51 -10.03
N THR A 302 -18.01 10.47 -9.18
CA THR A 302 -19.34 10.53 -8.54
C THR A 302 -19.76 11.98 -8.31
N ALA A 303 -19.94 12.75 -9.38
CA ALA A 303 -20.80 13.93 -9.39
C ALA A 303 -21.02 14.41 -10.84
N VAL A 304 -21.98 13.81 -11.55
CA VAL A 304 -22.55 14.46 -12.74
C VAL A 304 -23.84 15.16 -12.30
N ALA A 305 -23.69 16.38 -11.77
CA ALA A 305 -24.66 17.48 -11.84
C ALA A 305 -24.06 18.70 -11.13
N ASN A 306 -24.06 19.85 -11.80
CA ASN A 306 -23.53 21.15 -11.42
C ASN A 306 -21.99 21.30 -11.46
N MET A 307 -21.55 21.97 -12.53
CA MET A 307 -20.29 22.70 -12.61
C MET A 307 -20.30 23.84 -11.56
N SER A 308 -20.15 23.49 -10.29
CA SER A 308 -19.98 24.45 -9.21
C SER A 308 -18.61 25.11 -9.38
N ARG A 309 -18.61 26.45 -9.41
CA ARG A 309 -17.40 27.28 -9.46
C ARG A 309 -16.43 26.78 -8.38
N LYS A 310 -15.22 26.35 -8.76
CA LYS A 310 -14.15 26.05 -7.80
C LYS A 310 -13.99 27.26 -6.88
N LYS A 311 -14.33 27.11 -5.60
CA LYS A 311 -14.18 28.16 -4.58
C LYS A 311 -12.72 28.17 -4.17
N TYR A 312 -11.93 29.08 -4.73
CA TYR A 312 -10.52 29.24 -4.37
C TYR A 312 -10.42 29.98 -3.03
N PHE A 313 -9.91 29.31 -2.01
CA PHE A 313 -9.79 29.84 -0.63
C PHE A 313 -8.61 30.80 -0.42
N THR A 314 -7.65 30.82 -1.35
CA THR A 314 -6.45 31.67 -1.31
C THR A 314 -6.00 32.01 -2.72
N GLN A 315 -5.09 32.98 -2.88
CA GLN A 315 -4.50 33.29 -4.17
C GLN A 315 -3.67 32.09 -4.66
N THR A 316 -3.95 31.61 -5.87
CA THR A 316 -3.25 30.48 -6.50
C THR A 316 -2.53 30.90 -7.77
N GLY A 317 -1.57 30.08 -8.18
CA GLY A 317 -0.93 30.17 -9.50
C GLY A 317 -0.38 28.82 -9.94
N ILE A 318 0.12 28.75 -11.17
CA ILE A 318 0.78 27.56 -11.72
C ILE A 318 2.28 27.84 -11.79
N TYR A 319 3.07 27.02 -11.10
CA TYR A 319 4.53 27.06 -11.10
C TYR A 319 5.06 25.65 -11.38
N ASP A 320 5.92 25.52 -12.39
CA ASP A 320 6.48 24.23 -12.83
C ASP A 320 5.42 23.13 -13.08
N GLY A 321 4.29 23.52 -13.69
CA GLY A 321 3.17 22.63 -13.98
C GLY A 321 2.31 22.22 -12.77
N ARG A 322 2.61 22.73 -11.56
CA ARG A 322 1.86 22.44 -10.33
C ARG A 322 1.08 23.66 -9.85
N THR A 323 -0.11 23.44 -9.30
CA THR A 323 -0.88 24.50 -8.64
C THR A 323 -0.26 24.81 -7.28
N VAL A 324 0.08 26.07 -7.05
CA VAL A 324 0.73 26.58 -5.84
C VAL A 324 -0.12 27.64 -5.16
N ALA A 325 -0.03 27.71 -3.83
CA ALA A 325 -0.64 28.78 -3.04
C ALA A 325 0.36 29.95 -2.91
N ILE A 326 -0.12 31.17 -3.13
CA ILE A 326 0.69 32.39 -3.11
C ILE A 326 0.21 33.27 -1.96
N LYS A 327 1.07 33.50 -0.97
CA LYS A 327 0.81 34.42 0.13
C LYS A 327 1.64 35.68 -0.04
N LYS A 328 1.01 36.76 -0.51
CA LYS A 328 1.64 38.08 -0.63
C LYS A 328 1.92 38.68 0.74
N ILE A 329 3.05 39.37 0.86
CA ILE A 329 3.51 40.06 2.07
C ILE A 329 3.70 41.53 1.72
N MET A 330 3.03 42.41 2.45
CA MET A 330 3.06 43.84 2.16
C MET A 330 4.34 44.46 2.73
N LYS A 331 5.31 44.74 1.84
CA LYS A 331 6.58 45.40 2.16
C LYS A 331 6.89 46.54 1.21
N LYS A 332 7.31 47.67 1.77
CA LYS A 332 7.77 48.86 1.03
C LYS A 332 9.22 48.69 0.57
N ALA A 333 10.03 47.95 1.34
CA ALA A 333 11.39 47.58 0.99
C ALA A 333 11.69 46.15 1.49
N PHE A 334 12.36 45.34 0.68
CA PHE A 334 12.81 44.00 1.07
C PHE A 334 14.30 43.84 0.85
N THR A 335 15.04 43.59 1.93
CA THR A 335 16.47 43.26 1.88
C THR A 335 16.67 41.82 2.33
N LEU A 336 17.30 40.99 1.50
CA LEU A 336 17.58 39.60 1.82
C LEU A 336 18.70 39.50 2.88
N SER A 337 18.31 39.40 4.15
CA SER A 337 19.23 39.31 5.28
C SER A 337 19.78 37.89 5.51
N LYS A 338 20.90 37.79 6.25
CA LYS A 338 21.44 36.50 6.70
C LYS A 338 20.48 35.72 7.59
N THR A 339 19.62 36.40 8.34
CA THR A 339 18.59 35.77 9.19
C THR A 339 17.52 35.10 8.34
N ILE A 340 17.02 35.79 7.30
CA ILE A 340 16.04 35.25 6.36
C ILE A 340 16.59 34.01 5.65
N ARG A 341 17.83 34.05 5.15
CA ARG A 341 18.46 32.87 4.50
C ARG A 341 18.55 31.67 5.46
N LYS A 342 18.81 31.91 6.74
CA LYS A 342 18.87 30.88 7.78
C LYS A 342 17.49 30.25 8.04
N GLU A 343 16.45 31.08 8.14
CA GLU A 343 15.06 30.63 8.33
C GLU A 343 14.56 29.82 7.11
N VAL A 344 14.83 30.30 5.88
CA VAL A 344 14.46 29.59 4.65
C VAL A 344 15.16 28.23 4.57
N LYS A 345 16.45 28.17 4.90
CA LYS A 345 17.19 26.90 4.94
C LYS A 345 16.55 25.91 5.91
N GLN A 346 16.23 26.34 7.13
CA GLN A 346 15.57 25.48 8.13
C GLN A 346 14.23 24.96 7.63
N VAL A 347 13.42 25.80 6.98
CA VAL A 347 12.10 25.38 6.46
C VAL A 347 12.21 24.43 5.26
N ARG A 348 13.23 24.60 4.39
CA ARG A 348 13.47 23.71 3.23
C ARG A 348 13.96 22.31 3.62
N GLU A 349 14.60 22.16 4.78
CA GLU A 349 15.08 20.87 5.28
C GLU A 349 13.96 20.02 5.91
N LEU A 350 12.77 20.61 6.17
CA LEU A 350 11.63 19.91 6.75
C LEU A 350 10.82 19.20 5.67
N ASP A 351 10.57 17.90 5.87
CA ASP A 351 9.74 17.08 4.98
C ASP A 351 8.88 16.12 5.81
N HIS A 352 7.56 16.35 5.81
CA HIS A 352 6.61 15.57 6.60
C HIS A 352 5.21 15.65 5.97
N PRO A 353 4.42 14.56 5.94
CA PRO A 353 3.10 14.53 5.29
C PRO A 353 2.11 15.55 5.86
N ASN A 354 2.17 15.84 7.16
CA ASN A 354 1.32 16.84 7.83
C ASN A 354 1.92 18.26 7.88
N LEU A 355 2.93 18.57 7.06
CA LEU A 355 3.44 19.93 6.86
C LEU A 355 3.19 20.38 5.43
N CYS A 356 2.74 21.62 5.26
CA CYS A 356 2.56 22.21 3.94
C CYS A 356 3.92 22.64 3.40
N LYS A 357 4.36 22.02 2.30
CA LYS A 357 5.72 22.19 1.78
C LYS A 357 5.96 23.60 1.28
N PHE A 358 7.09 24.18 1.69
CA PHE A 358 7.61 25.42 1.15
C PHE A 358 8.28 25.16 -0.21
N ILE A 359 7.79 25.81 -1.26
CA ILE A 359 8.33 25.69 -2.62
C ILE A 359 9.36 26.78 -2.86
N GLY A 360 9.05 28.02 -2.47
CA GLY A 360 9.93 29.16 -2.66
C GLY A 360 9.33 30.49 -2.23
N GLY A 361 10.00 31.57 -2.56
CA GLY A 361 9.55 32.92 -2.24
C GLY A 361 9.93 33.95 -3.29
N CYS A 362 9.05 34.91 -3.52
CA CYS A 362 9.27 36.07 -4.38
C CYS A 362 9.82 37.22 -3.53
N ILE A 363 10.93 37.84 -3.94
CA ILE A 363 11.61 38.87 -3.14
C ILE A 363 11.52 40.28 -3.72
N GLU A 364 11.01 40.43 -4.93
CA GLU A 364 10.94 41.69 -5.64
C GLU A 364 9.74 42.52 -5.16
N VAL A 365 9.98 43.77 -4.74
CA VAL A 365 8.91 44.70 -4.35
C VAL A 365 8.21 45.21 -5.61
N PRO A 366 6.87 45.26 -5.67
CA PRO A 366 5.88 45.02 -4.59
C PRO A 366 5.39 43.57 -4.47
N ASN A 367 5.92 42.63 -5.27
CA ASN A 367 5.47 41.25 -5.35
C ASN A 367 6.19 40.31 -4.36
N VAL A 368 6.46 40.77 -3.14
CA VAL A 368 7.05 39.91 -2.10
C VAL A 368 6.02 38.86 -1.69
N ALA A 369 6.32 37.57 -1.81
CA ALA A 369 5.37 36.50 -1.57
C ALA A 369 6.02 35.19 -1.12
N ILE A 370 5.28 34.38 -0.36
CA ILE A 370 5.66 33.00 -0.03
C ILE A 370 4.82 32.05 -0.86
N VAL A 371 5.48 31.05 -1.45
CA VAL A 371 4.86 30.05 -2.32
C VAL A 371 4.94 28.67 -1.66
N THR A 372 3.78 28.05 -1.45
CA THR A 372 3.64 26.71 -0.84
C THR A 372 2.77 25.80 -1.69
N ASP A 373 2.72 24.51 -1.37
CA ASP A 373 1.78 23.58 -1.98
C ASP A 373 0.32 24.06 -1.79
N TYR A 374 -0.50 23.97 -2.84
CA TYR A 374 -1.91 24.32 -2.76
C TYR A 374 -2.75 23.15 -2.20
N CYS A 375 -3.54 23.45 -1.19
CA CYS A 375 -4.48 22.52 -0.55
C CYS A 375 -5.91 22.88 -0.97
N PRO A 376 -6.58 22.07 -1.83
CA PRO A 376 -7.81 22.46 -2.50
C PRO A 376 -9.06 22.49 -1.60
N LYS A 377 -9.02 21.86 -0.42
CA LYS A 377 -10.15 21.86 0.53
C LYS A 377 -10.19 23.09 1.43
N GLY A 378 -9.19 23.97 1.33
CA GLY A 378 -9.11 25.18 2.14
C GLY A 378 -8.51 24.93 3.52
N SER A 379 -8.78 25.83 4.45
CA SER A 379 -8.34 25.70 5.84
C SER A 379 -9.26 24.80 6.66
N LEU A 380 -8.79 24.35 7.82
CA LEU A 380 -9.59 23.56 8.75
C LEU A 380 -10.83 24.36 9.20
N SER A 381 -10.70 25.67 9.40
CA SER A 381 -11.85 26.54 9.73
C SER A 381 -12.91 26.51 8.61
N ASP A 382 -12.49 26.65 7.35
CA ASP A 382 -13.39 26.60 6.19
C ASP A 382 -14.15 25.26 6.12
N VAL A 383 -13.46 24.16 6.40
CA VAL A 383 -14.03 22.81 6.39
C VAL A 383 -14.98 22.58 7.56
N LEU A 384 -14.64 23.01 8.77
CA LEU A 384 -15.46 22.84 9.96
C LEU A 384 -16.79 23.59 9.87
N LEU A 385 -16.77 24.81 9.33
CA LEU A 385 -17.92 25.70 9.16
C LEU A 385 -18.80 25.33 7.95
N SER A 386 -18.33 24.46 7.05
CA SER A 386 -19.11 24.03 5.90
C SER A 386 -20.20 23.03 6.29
N GLU A 387 -21.46 23.38 6.04
CA GLU A 387 -22.61 22.48 6.24
C GLU A 387 -22.67 21.37 5.18
N ASP A 388 -22.16 21.64 3.97
CA ASP A 388 -22.14 20.70 2.84
C ASP A 388 -21.23 19.48 3.06
N ILE A 389 -20.34 19.53 4.06
CA ILE A 389 -19.37 18.47 4.35
C ILE A 389 -19.86 17.66 5.56
N PRO A 390 -20.22 16.37 5.39
CA PRO A 390 -20.63 15.51 6.49
C PRO A 390 -19.41 15.08 7.34
N LEU A 391 -18.98 15.94 8.26
CA LEU A 391 -17.87 15.68 9.18
C LEU A 391 -18.31 14.84 10.39
N ASN A 392 -18.13 13.52 10.28
CA ASN A 392 -18.23 12.59 11.40
C ASN A 392 -17.02 12.70 12.35
N TRP A 393 -17.09 12.05 13.51
CA TRP A 393 -15.99 12.08 14.49
C TRP A 393 -14.71 11.38 14.03
N GLY A 394 -14.78 10.46 13.06
CA GLY A 394 -13.59 9.87 12.44
C GLY A 394 -12.71 10.91 11.74
N PHE A 395 -13.31 11.78 10.92
CA PHE A 395 -12.61 12.92 10.30
C PHE A 395 -12.14 13.96 11.33
N ARG A 396 -12.91 14.17 12.40
CA ARG A 396 -12.49 15.10 13.47
C ARG A 396 -11.24 14.61 14.19
N PHE A 397 -11.18 13.33 14.57
CA PHE A 397 -9.99 12.74 15.17
C PHE A 397 -8.82 12.67 14.18
N SER A 398 -9.08 12.49 12.88
CA SER A 398 -8.02 12.52 11.87
C SER A 398 -7.32 13.87 11.83
N PHE A 399 -8.08 14.95 11.74
CA PHE A 399 -7.51 16.30 11.71
C PHE A 399 -6.75 16.63 12.98
N ALA A 400 -7.30 16.26 14.16
CA ALA A 400 -6.59 16.42 15.42
C ALA A 400 -5.25 15.65 15.41
N THR A 401 -5.27 14.38 15.02
CA THR A 401 -4.07 13.52 14.99
C THR A 401 -3.02 14.03 14.01
N ASP A 402 -3.43 14.44 12.82
CA ASP A 402 -2.58 15.00 11.77
C ASP A 402 -1.84 16.26 12.26
N ILE A 403 -2.57 17.20 12.89
CA ILE A 403 -1.99 18.42 13.45
C ILE A 403 -1.02 18.06 14.58
N ALA A 404 -1.39 17.16 15.49
CA ALA A 404 -0.51 16.75 16.57
C ALA A 404 0.79 16.09 16.05
N GLN A 405 0.70 15.30 14.97
CA GLN A 405 1.85 14.67 14.34
C GLN A 405 2.77 15.68 13.65
N GLY A 406 2.21 16.62 12.89
CA GLY A 406 2.98 17.70 12.28
C GLY A 406 3.68 18.61 13.31
N MET A 407 2.99 18.96 14.39
CA MET A 407 3.57 19.78 15.46
C MET A 407 4.65 19.06 16.26
N ALA A 408 4.50 17.75 16.54
CA ALA A 408 5.54 16.94 17.16
C ALA A 408 6.83 16.95 16.31
N TYR A 409 6.69 16.82 14.99
CA TYR A 409 7.80 16.85 14.05
C TYR A 409 8.51 18.22 14.03
N LEU A 410 7.76 19.33 14.04
CA LEU A 410 8.34 20.69 14.12
C LEU A 410 9.13 20.89 15.41
N HIS A 411 8.56 20.50 16.55
CA HIS A 411 9.21 20.64 17.85
C HIS A 411 10.47 19.78 17.97
N HIS A 412 10.49 18.59 17.36
CA HIS A 412 11.70 17.75 17.28
C HIS A 412 12.86 18.48 16.56
N HIS A 413 12.55 19.23 15.51
CA HIS A 413 13.52 20.04 14.76
C HIS A 413 13.81 21.41 15.40
N LYS A 414 13.37 21.63 16.65
CA LYS A 414 13.54 22.89 17.42
C LYS A 414 12.92 24.11 16.71
N MET A 415 11.83 23.89 15.98
CA MET A 415 11.04 24.94 15.35
C MET A 415 9.69 25.03 16.05
N TYR A 416 9.33 26.23 16.49
CA TYR A 416 8.04 26.53 17.14
C TYR A 416 7.18 27.34 16.18
N HIS A 417 5.88 27.05 16.14
CA HIS A 417 4.98 27.66 15.15
C HIS A 417 4.64 29.10 15.54
N GLY A 418 4.26 29.34 16.79
CA GLY A 418 4.00 30.66 17.39
C GLY A 418 2.76 31.41 16.88
N ARG A 419 2.08 30.86 15.88
CA ARG A 419 0.83 31.38 15.27
C ARG A 419 -0.13 30.26 14.88
N LEU A 420 -0.13 29.17 15.64
CA LEU A 420 -0.96 28.01 15.31
C LEU A 420 -2.43 28.39 15.48
N LYS A 421 -3.25 28.17 14.45
CA LYS A 421 -4.70 28.43 14.42
C LYS A 421 -5.34 27.58 13.34
N SER A 422 -6.65 27.37 13.40
CA SER A 422 -7.37 26.53 12.42
C SER A 422 -7.21 27.05 10.98
N ASN A 423 -7.10 28.36 10.76
CA ASN A 423 -6.83 28.95 9.44
C ASN A 423 -5.43 28.60 8.87
N ASN A 424 -4.47 28.26 9.73
CA ASN A 424 -3.12 27.87 9.34
C ASN A 424 -2.98 26.34 9.22
N CYS A 425 -4.06 25.59 9.45
CA CYS A 425 -4.14 24.16 9.16
C CYS A 425 -4.92 24.01 7.85
N VAL A 426 -4.32 23.46 6.80
CA VAL A 426 -4.91 23.35 5.45
C VAL A 426 -5.11 21.89 5.07
N ILE A 427 -6.14 21.61 4.27
CA ILE A 427 -6.54 20.22 3.96
C ILE A 427 -6.33 19.94 2.47
N ASP A 428 -5.58 18.88 2.19
CA ASP A 428 -5.28 18.48 0.82
C ASP A 428 -6.43 17.70 0.15
N ASP A 429 -6.22 17.27 -1.10
CA ASP A 429 -7.19 16.50 -1.88
C ASP A 429 -7.53 15.13 -1.27
N ARG A 430 -6.63 14.59 -0.42
CA ARG A 430 -6.75 13.30 0.25
C ARG A 430 -7.31 13.41 1.67
N TRP A 431 -7.84 14.58 2.06
CA TRP A 431 -8.33 14.85 3.41
C TRP A 431 -7.27 14.75 4.51
N VAL A 432 -5.99 14.93 4.16
CA VAL A 432 -4.91 15.03 5.14
C VAL A 432 -4.75 16.47 5.58
N CYS A 433 -4.74 16.70 6.89
CA CYS A 433 -4.49 18.02 7.44
C CYS A 433 -2.98 18.32 7.48
N LYS A 434 -2.60 19.48 6.95
CA LYS A 434 -1.23 19.96 6.85
C LYS A 434 -1.09 21.31 7.53
N ILE A 435 -0.02 21.48 8.29
CA ILE A 435 0.27 22.74 8.96
C ILE A 435 0.97 23.66 7.97
N ALA A 436 0.40 24.81 7.72
CA ALA A 436 0.93 25.88 6.87
C ALA A 436 1.44 27.05 7.73
N ASP A 437 2.17 27.97 7.10
CA ASP A 437 2.65 29.21 7.73
C ASP A 437 3.58 29.06 8.95
N TYR A 438 4.23 27.91 9.09
CA TYR A 438 5.30 27.68 10.05
C TYR A 438 6.61 28.38 9.64
N GLY A 439 7.38 28.84 10.64
CA GLY A 439 8.67 29.51 10.42
C GLY A 439 8.60 30.84 9.66
N LEU A 440 9.75 31.24 9.08
CA LEU A 440 9.91 32.44 8.25
C LEU A 440 9.44 33.74 8.96
N GLN A 441 9.72 33.88 10.25
CA GLN A 441 9.25 35.02 11.06
C GLN A 441 9.79 36.35 10.53
N SER A 442 11.09 36.43 10.23
CA SER A 442 11.72 37.64 9.68
C SER A 442 11.24 37.93 8.26
N TYR A 443 11.03 36.89 7.45
CA TYR A 443 10.54 37.04 6.08
C TYR A 443 9.13 37.66 6.05
N ARG A 444 8.26 37.24 6.98
CA ARG A 444 6.83 37.59 7.07
C ARG A 444 6.54 38.90 7.81
N LYS A 445 7.52 39.55 8.41
CA LYS A 445 7.32 40.81 9.15
C LYS A 445 6.92 41.94 8.19
N GLU A 446 5.69 42.44 8.27
CA GLU A 446 5.17 43.50 7.39
C GLU A 446 5.51 44.91 7.91
N ASP A 447 5.60 45.89 7.00
CA ASP A 447 5.97 47.28 7.31
C ASP A 447 4.80 48.12 7.86
N SER A 448 3.56 47.65 7.73
CA SER A 448 2.35 48.32 8.22
C SER A 448 1.40 47.31 8.87
N PRO A 449 1.30 47.26 10.21
CA PRO A 449 0.32 46.41 10.89
C PRO A 449 -1.13 46.95 10.80
N ASP A 450 -1.34 48.16 10.27
CA ASP A 450 -2.61 48.91 10.24
C ASP A 450 -3.73 48.35 9.33
N GLY A 451 -3.63 47.09 8.89
CA GLY A 451 -4.64 46.45 8.04
C GLY A 451 -5.54 45.43 8.74
N SER A 452 -5.22 45.00 9.97
CA SER A 452 -6.02 43.97 10.64
C SER A 452 -7.29 44.60 11.22
N SER A 453 -8.47 44.17 10.76
CA SER A 453 -9.74 44.55 11.38
C SER A 453 -9.73 44.22 12.89
N SER A 454 -10.46 44.97 13.71
CA SER A 454 -10.57 44.73 15.17
C SER A 454 -10.90 43.26 15.51
N SER A 455 -11.65 42.60 14.64
CA SER A 455 -12.00 41.17 14.70
C SER A 455 -10.78 40.24 14.57
N GLN A 456 -9.80 40.56 13.71
CA GLN A 456 -8.61 39.74 13.50
C GLN A 456 -7.62 39.82 14.67
N GLN A 457 -7.51 40.98 15.32
CA GLN A 457 -6.71 41.13 16.54
C GLN A 457 -7.30 40.36 17.72
N HIS A 458 -8.63 40.36 17.84
CA HIS A 458 -9.32 39.58 18.87
C HIS A 458 -9.16 38.07 18.66
N LEU A 459 -9.24 37.58 17.41
CA LEU A 459 -8.96 36.18 17.09
C LEU A 459 -7.53 35.76 17.47
N ILE A 460 -6.53 36.60 17.20
CA ILE A 460 -5.14 36.32 17.59
C ILE A 460 -5.02 36.17 19.11
N GLN A 461 -5.74 36.97 19.90
CA GLN A 461 -5.73 36.86 21.37
C GLN A 461 -6.28 35.52 21.88
N ILE A 462 -7.25 34.91 21.19
CA ILE A 462 -7.87 33.64 21.64
C ILE A 462 -6.92 32.45 21.51
N TYR A 463 -6.18 32.35 20.40
CA TYR A 463 -5.20 31.27 20.22
C TYR A 463 -3.89 31.50 20.97
N THR A 464 -3.67 32.71 21.50
CA THR A 464 -2.42 33.08 22.16
C THR A 464 -2.45 32.64 23.62
N ALA A 465 -1.38 31.97 24.06
CA ALA A 465 -1.27 31.48 25.42
C ALA A 465 -1.14 32.65 26.43
N PRO A 466 -1.72 32.52 27.64
CA PRO A 466 -1.78 33.62 28.61
C PRO A 466 -0.40 34.16 29.03
N GLU A 467 0.63 33.32 29.01
CA GLU A 467 2.00 33.73 29.34
C GLU A 467 2.65 34.67 28.31
N ILE A 468 2.22 34.63 27.05
CA ILE A 468 2.73 35.52 26.00
C ILE A 468 2.24 36.96 26.23
N HIS A 469 1.05 37.12 26.79
CA HIS A 469 0.49 38.44 27.12
C HIS A 469 1.13 39.08 28.36
N ALA A 470 1.79 38.29 29.21
CA ALA A 470 2.39 38.77 30.45
C ALA A 470 3.76 39.46 30.23
N LEU A 471 4.45 39.20 29.12
CA LEU A 471 5.79 39.73 28.83
C LEU A 471 5.93 40.14 27.34
N PRO A 472 6.28 41.40 27.01
CA PRO A 472 6.37 41.89 25.63
C PRO A 472 7.40 41.20 24.74
N ASP A 473 8.47 40.63 25.32
CA ASP A 473 9.62 40.03 24.61
C ASP A 473 9.59 38.50 24.64
N PHE A 474 8.45 37.87 24.91
CA PHE A 474 8.37 36.42 25.03
C PHE A 474 8.47 35.73 23.66
N GLU A 475 9.52 34.95 23.45
CA GLU A 475 9.65 34.13 22.24
C GLU A 475 8.70 32.92 22.26
N PRO A 476 8.09 32.55 21.12
CA PRO A 476 7.26 31.36 21.02
C PRO A 476 8.00 30.11 21.47
N ASN A 477 7.33 29.26 22.25
CA ASN A 477 7.90 28.02 22.74
C ASN A 477 6.99 26.83 22.44
N ALA A 478 7.46 25.62 22.78
CA ALA A 478 6.68 24.41 22.55
C ALA A 478 5.31 24.42 23.27
N MET A 479 5.26 24.99 24.47
CA MET A 479 4.06 24.97 25.31
C MET A 479 3.01 26.01 24.89
N SER A 480 3.41 27.11 24.26
CA SER A 480 2.48 28.07 23.68
C SER A 480 1.72 27.46 22.49
N ASP A 481 2.41 26.67 21.66
CA ASP A 481 1.78 25.95 20.54
C ASP A 481 0.76 24.91 21.03
N VAL A 482 1.04 24.24 22.15
CA VAL A 482 0.12 23.28 22.78
C VAL A 482 -1.16 23.96 23.27
N TYR A 483 -1.06 25.19 23.78
CA TYR A 483 -2.24 25.96 24.15
C TYR A 483 -3.09 26.33 22.93
N SER A 484 -2.47 26.83 21.87
CA SER A 484 -3.17 27.14 20.61
C SER A 484 -3.85 25.90 20.03
N TYR A 485 -3.22 24.73 20.14
CA TYR A 485 -3.81 23.46 19.73
C TYR A 485 -5.05 23.07 20.55
N ALA A 486 -5.11 23.41 21.83
CA ALA A 486 -6.30 23.18 22.66
C ALA A 486 -7.54 23.92 22.13
N ILE A 487 -7.36 25.13 21.60
CA ILE A 487 -8.43 25.91 20.96
C ILE A 487 -8.88 25.25 19.66
N ILE A 488 -7.94 24.74 18.85
CA ILE A 488 -8.28 24.00 17.63
C ILE A 488 -9.05 22.71 17.95
N LEU A 489 -8.67 21.98 19.02
CA LEU A 489 -9.41 20.80 19.47
C LEU A 489 -10.86 21.14 19.87
N LEU A 490 -11.06 22.31 20.49
CA LEU A 490 -12.38 22.83 20.84
C LEU A 490 -13.20 23.12 19.57
N GLU A 491 -12.63 23.80 18.58
CA GLU A 491 -13.29 24.05 17.28
C GLU A 491 -13.68 22.77 16.56
N ILE A 492 -12.79 21.76 16.57
CA ILE A 492 -13.06 20.44 15.99
C ILE A 492 -14.27 19.80 16.68
N ALA A 493 -14.41 19.94 18.00
CA ALA A 493 -15.55 19.41 18.74
C ALA A 493 -16.85 20.15 18.42
N THR A 494 -16.83 21.48 18.46
CA THR A 494 -18.05 22.32 18.41
C THR A 494 -18.50 22.65 17.00
N ARG A 495 -17.63 22.51 15.98
CA ARG A 495 -17.86 22.98 14.59
C ARG A 495 -18.40 24.40 14.52
N SER A 496 -18.03 25.24 15.48
CA SER A 496 -18.47 26.63 15.59
C SER A 496 -17.26 27.54 15.65
N ASP A 497 -17.40 28.75 15.13
CA ASP A 497 -16.39 29.80 15.28
C ASP A 497 -16.18 30.09 16.79
N PRO A 498 -14.94 30.21 17.27
CA PRO A 498 -14.66 30.65 18.64
C PRO A 498 -15.30 32.00 18.99
N LEU A 499 -15.58 32.85 17.99
CA LEU A 499 -16.39 34.06 18.16
C LEU A 499 -17.87 33.75 17.91
N VAL A 500 -18.74 34.04 18.88
CA VAL A 500 -20.16 34.50 18.80
C VAL A 500 -20.88 34.06 20.10
N LYS A 501 -21.53 34.91 20.93
CA LYS A 501 -22.23 36.20 20.69
C LYS A 501 -21.91 37.31 21.69
N ASP A 502 -22.02 38.53 21.16
CA ASP A 502 -22.41 39.77 21.84
C ASP A 502 -23.44 39.54 22.95
N ASP A 503 -23.07 39.88 24.18
CA ASP A 503 -23.91 40.74 25.00
C ASP A 503 -23.04 41.69 25.82
N VAL A 504 -23.44 42.95 25.76
CA VAL A 504 -22.77 44.12 26.30
C VAL A 504 -22.76 44.02 27.84
N HIS A 505 -21.63 44.41 28.44
CA HIS A 505 -21.42 44.64 29.88
C HIS A 505 -21.12 43.41 30.76
N SER A 506 -19.88 42.91 30.74
CA SER A 506 -19.11 42.64 31.97
C SER A 506 -17.66 42.32 31.63
N ALA A 507 -16.75 43.15 32.15
CA ALA A 507 -15.33 42.91 32.15
C ALA A 507 -14.99 41.89 33.25
N GLU A 508 -15.30 40.62 33.03
CA GLU A 508 -14.68 39.51 33.77
C GLU A 508 -14.77 38.24 32.91
N TYR A 509 -13.61 37.76 32.48
CA TYR A 509 -13.41 36.62 31.58
C TYR A 509 -14.16 35.37 32.06
N SER A 510 -15.30 35.06 31.44
CA SER A 510 -15.99 33.78 31.62
C SER A 510 -16.19 33.07 30.28
N TRP A 511 -15.10 32.54 29.72
CA TRP A 511 -15.17 31.46 28.71
C TRP A 511 -15.26 30.08 29.38
N PHE A 512 -15.90 30.02 30.56
CA PHE A 512 -16.23 28.82 31.31
C PHE A 512 -17.64 28.34 30.94
N LEU A 513 -17.90 28.01 29.67
CA LEU A 513 -18.97 27.04 29.44
C LEU A 513 -18.42 25.66 29.85
N PRO A 514 -19.15 24.85 30.65
CA PRO A 514 -18.71 23.51 30.98
C PRO A 514 -18.55 22.72 29.68
N LEU A 515 -17.31 22.31 29.36
CA LEU A 515 -16.95 21.58 28.14
C LEU A 515 -17.82 20.31 27.94
N ALA A 516 -18.38 19.79 29.03
CA ALA A 516 -19.34 18.69 29.08
C ALA A 516 -20.70 18.98 28.42
N GLU A 517 -21.21 20.20 28.44
CA GLU A 517 -22.53 20.54 27.85
C GLU A 517 -22.46 20.73 26.33
N LEU A 518 -21.33 21.21 25.80
CA LEU A 518 -21.10 21.45 24.37
C LEU A 518 -20.88 20.17 23.55
N ILE A 519 -20.33 19.11 24.17
CA ILE A 519 -19.96 17.86 23.48
C ILE A 519 -21.06 16.78 23.59
N SER A 520 -22.00 16.94 24.54
CA SER A 520 -23.05 15.96 24.86
C SER A 520 -24.39 16.20 24.10
N GLY A 521 -24.51 17.31 23.37
CA GLY A 521 -25.77 17.72 22.74
C GLY A 521 -26.05 17.16 21.33
N LYS A 522 -27.19 16.45 21.20
CA LYS A 522 -27.89 15.93 20.00
C LYS A 522 -27.35 14.61 19.40
N ALA A 523 -28.23 13.60 19.45
CA ALA A 523 -27.96 12.16 19.40
C ALA A 523 -27.29 11.55 18.14
N GLU A 524 -26.98 12.33 17.11
CA GLU A 524 -26.34 11.82 15.86
C GLU A 524 -24.91 12.33 15.64
N ASN A 525 -24.44 13.31 16.42
CA ASN A 525 -23.11 13.93 16.29
C ASN A 525 -22.29 13.91 17.59
N SER A 526 -22.62 13.04 18.54
CA SER A 526 -21.92 12.94 19.83
C SER A 526 -20.53 12.32 19.67
N CYS A 527 -19.57 12.85 20.43
CA CYS A 527 -18.21 12.28 20.50
C CYS A 527 -18.30 10.84 21.03
N PRO A 528 -17.60 9.85 20.43
CA PRO A 528 -17.59 8.49 20.95
C PRO A 528 -16.86 8.36 22.30
N CYS A 529 -15.93 9.25 22.60
CA CYS A 529 -15.16 9.28 23.85
C CYS A 529 -15.08 10.72 24.43
N PRO A 530 -16.22 11.30 24.84
CA PRO A 530 -16.29 12.70 25.25
C PRO A 530 -15.39 12.99 26.45
N THR A 531 -15.35 12.10 27.45
CA THR A 531 -14.56 12.27 28.68
C THR A 531 -13.05 12.39 28.40
N ASP A 532 -12.50 11.47 27.60
CA ASP A 532 -11.06 11.46 27.29
C ASP A 532 -10.66 12.67 26.42
N TYR A 533 -11.52 13.09 25.50
CA TYR A 533 -11.29 14.25 24.64
C TYR A 533 -11.37 15.58 25.40
N ILE A 534 -12.34 15.70 26.32
CA ILE A 534 -12.46 16.82 27.27
C ILE A 534 -11.20 16.93 28.12
N GLU A 535 -10.76 15.82 28.70
CA GLU A 535 -9.56 15.79 29.54
C GLU A 535 -8.31 16.22 28.75
N LEU A 536 -8.19 15.81 27.49
CA LEU A 536 -7.10 16.24 26.62
C LEU A 536 -7.09 17.76 26.41
N ILE A 537 -8.25 18.36 26.10
CA ILE A 537 -8.39 19.81 25.92
C ILE A 537 -7.99 20.54 27.22
N GLU A 538 -8.50 20.09 28.37
CA GLU A 538 -8.21 20.71 29.66
C GLU A 538 -6.72 20.65 30.02
N ARG A 539 -6.06 19.51 29.78
CA ARG A 539 -4.62 19.36 30.01
C ARG A 539 -3.79 20.27 29.11
N CYS A 540 -4.18 20.44 27.84
CA CYS A 540 -3.48 21.33 26.89
C CYS A 540 -3.69 22.82 27.21
N ARG A 541 -4.85 23.18 27.79
CA ARG A 541 -5.24 24.56 28.11
C ARG A 541 -4.77 25.06 29.48
N LYS A 542 -4.04 24.25 30.27
CA LYS A 542 -3.60 24.66 31.62
C LYS A 542 -2.83 25.99 31.62
N ASN A 543 -3.10 26.86 32.59
CA ASN A 543 -2.43 28.16 32.70
C ASN A 543 -0.92 28.05 32.90
N ASN A 544 -0.45 27.03 33.62
CA ASN A 544 0.98 26.80 33.84
C ASN A 544 1.59 25.98 32.67
N PRO A 545 2.56 26.51 31.91
CA PRO A 545 3.16 25.83 30.76
C PRO A 545 3.80 24.47 31.10
N SER A 546 4.36 24.31 32.31
CA SER A 546 5.03 23.06 32.72
C SER A 546 4.07 21.89 32.95
N GLN A 547 2.78 22.17 33.12
CA GLN A 547 1.75 21.15 33.31
C GLN A 547 1.09 20.72 32.00
N ARG A 548 1.39 21.39 30.88
CA ARG A 548 0.87 21.03 29.57
C ARG A 548 1.62 19.81 29.02
N PRO A 549 0.93 18.88 28.34
CA PRO A 549 1.58 17.73 27.73
C PRO A 549 2.40 18.14 26.50
N THR A 550 3.41 17.34 26.15
CA THR A 550 4.11 17.49 24.86
C THR A 550 3.27 16.93 23.70
N PHE A 551 3.53 17.35 22.46
CA PHE A 551 2.81 16.79 21.30
C PHE A 551 3.00 15.27 21.14
N GLU A 552 4.12 14.69 21.59
CA GLU A 552 4.29 13.24 21.64
C GLU A 552 3.37 12.54 22.65
N GLN A 553 3.09 13.19 23.79
CA GLN A 553 2.11 12.70 24.76
C GLN A 553 0.68 12.86 24.22
N VAL A 554 0.38 14.00 23.59
CA VAL A 554 -0.90 14.27 22.93
C VAL A 554 -1.21 13.23 21.86
N LYS A 555 -0.25 12.88 20.99
CA LYS A 555 -0.40 11.82 19.97
C LYS A 555 -0.78 10.48 20.60
N LYS A 556 -0.13 10.08 21.70
CA LYS A 556 -0.44 8.83 22.42
C LYS A 556 -1.87 8.85 23.00
N MET A 557 -2.31 10.00 23.52
CA MET A 557 -3.68 10.15 24.01
C MET A 557 -4.71 10.05 22.89
N LEU A 558 -4.48 10.69 21.73
CA LEU A 558 -5.38 10.62 20.56
C LEU A 558 -5.44 9.22 19.94
N TYR A 559 -4.30 8.53 19.83
CA TYR A 559 -4.25 7.16 19.32
C TYR A 559 -5.07 6.19 20.18
N LYS A 560 -5.09 6.39 21.51
CA LYS A 560 -5.93 5.60 22.42
C LYS A 560 -7.42 5.85 22.20
N MET A 561 -7.81 7.07 21.84
CA MET A 561 -9.20 7.47 21.63
C MET A 561 -9.77 6.98 20.30
N ASN A 562 -8.97 6.96 19.24
CA ASN A 562 -9.35 6.43 17.94
C ASN A 562 -8.17 5.70 17.27
N PRO A 563 -8.07 4.37 17.42
CA PRO A 563 -7.00 3.59 16.81
C PRO A 563 -7.18 3.36 15.30
N VAL A 564 -8.36 3.70 14.76
CA VAL A 564 -8.71 3.41 13.36
C VAL A 564 -8.26 4.55 12.45
N SER A 565 -7.57 4.19 11.36
CA SER A 565 -7.10 5.14 10.36
C SER A 565 -8.30 5.85 9.69
N PRO A 566 -8.23 7.17 9.45
CA PRO A 566 -9.27 7.95 8.77
C PRO A 566 -9.66 7.37 7.40
N VAL A 567 -8.71 6.73 6.72
CA VAL A 567 -8.88 6.09 5.42
C VAL A 567 -9.79 4.86 5.52
N ASP A 568 -9.65 4.06 6.57
CA ASP A 568 -10.45 2.83 6.76
C ASP A 568 -11.91 3.16 7.09
N MET A 569 -12.13 4.24 7.84
CA MET A 569 -13.48 4.76 8.10
C MET A 569 -14.15 5.27 6.82
N MET A 570 -13.41 5.99 5.96
CA MET A 570 -13.91 6.45 4.66
C MET A 570 -14.21 5.28 3.72
N MET A 571 -13.33 4.27 3.65
CA MET A 571 -13.57 3.05 2.87
C MET A 571 -14.84 2.34 3.33
N THR A 572 -15.05 2.21 4.63
CA THR A 572 -16.24 1.58 5.21
C THR A 572 -17.52 2.37 4.89
N LEU A 573 -17.47 3.70 4.95
CA LEU A 573 -18.61 4.56 4.63
C LEU A 573 -18.92 4.60 3.14
N MET A 574 -17.90 4.67 2.29
CA MET A 574 -18.04 4.58 0.84
C MET A 574 -18.61 3.23 0.43
N GLU A 575 -18.15 2.14 1.03
CA GLU A 575 -18.68 0.81 0.74
C GLU A 575 -20.16 0.68 1.16
N LYS A 576 -20.52 1.23 2.33
CA LYS A 576 -21.92 1.23 2.79
C LYS A 576 -22.81 2.10 1.90
N TYR A 577 -22.33 3.26 1.49
CA TYR A 577 -23.07 4.15 0.60
C TYR A 577 -23.21 3.58 -0.81
N ASN A 578 -22.15 2.97 -1.36
CA ASN A 578 -22.18 2.27 -2.64
C ASN A 578 -23.14 1.09 -2.62
N LYS A 579 -23.12 0.25 -1.57
CA LYS A 579 -24.09 -0.85 -1.40
C LYS A 579 -25.53 -0.34 -1.35
N HIS A 580 -25.78 0.77 -0.64
CA HIS A 580 -27.12 1.35 -0.60
C HIS A 580 -27.56 1.89 -1.97
N LEU A 581 -26.66 2.56 -2.69
CA LEU A 581 -26.93 3.01 -4.05
C LEU A 581 -27.18 1.85 -5.01
N GLU A 582 -26.42 0.76 -4.91
CA GLU A 582 -26.63 -0.44 -5.72
C GLU A 582 -28.02 -1.05 -5.48
N ILE A 583 -28.45 -1.13 -4.22
CA ILE A 583 -29.81 -1.56 -3.86
C ILE A 583 -30.85 -0.65 -4.49
N LEU A 584 -30.70 0.68 -4.32
CA LEU A 584 -31.66 1.65 -4.84
C LEU A 584 -31.74 1.64 -6.38
N VAL A 585 -30.59 1.51 -7.06
CA VAL A 585 -30.51 1.38 -8.52
C VAL A 585 -31.17 0.07 -8.96
N SER A 586 -30.94 -1.03 -8.26
CA SER A 586 -31.56 -2.33 -8.55
C SER A 586 -33.09 -2.25 -8.41
N GLU A 587 -33.61 -1.66 -7.32
CA GLU A 587 -35.04 -1.46 -7.10
C GLU A 587 -35.66 -0.61 -8.21
N ARG A 588 -35.07 0.56 -8.50
CA ARG A 588 -35.53 1.45 -9.59
C ARG A 588 -35.50 0.77 -10.95
N THR A 589 -34.50 -0.06 -11.22
CA THR A 589 -34.37 -0.80 -12.48
C THR A 589 -35.46 -1.86 -12.59
N GLN A 590 -35.77 -2.54 -11.49
CA GLN A 590 -36.86 -3.53 -11.45
C GLN A 590 -38.23 -2.88 -11.65
N ASP A 591 -38.48 -1.74 -11.01
CA ASP A 591 -39.72 -0.97 -11.21
C ASP A 591 -39.87 -0.52 -12.66
N LEU A 592 -38.79 0.02 -13.25
CA LEU A 592 -38.77 0.42 -14.65
C LEU A 592 -39.05 -0.76 -15.59
N MET A 593 -38.47 -1.93 -15.31
CA MET A 593 -38.73 -3.14 -16.11
C MET A 593 -40.20 -3.58 -16.02
N HIS A 594 -40.80 -3.52 -14.84
CA HIS A 594 -42.20 -3.89 -14.64
C HIS A 594 -43.15 -2.88 -15.32
N GLU A 595 -42.86 -1.58 -15.23
CA GLU A 595 -43.61 -0.55 -15.94
C GLU A 595 -43.48 -0.70 -17.47
N LYS A 596 -42.26 -0.95 -17.96
CA LYS A 596 -42.01 -1.24 -19.37
C LYS A 596 -42.82 -2.43 -19.87
N GLN A 597 -42.84 -3.55 -19.13
CA GLN A 597 -43.61 -4.74 -19.50
C GLN A 597 -45.12 -4.46 -19.59
N LYS A 598 -45.67 -3.66 -18.67
CA LYS A 598 -47.08 -3.24 -18.72
C LYS A 598 -47.37 -2.39 -19.96
N THR A 599 -46.50 -1.42 -20.26
CA THR A 599 -46.63 -0.56 -21.44
C THR A 599 -46.50 -1.36 -22.74
N ASP A 600 -45.54 -2.30 -22.84
CA ASP A 600 -45.37 -3.18 -23.99
C ASP A 600 -46.62 -4.06 -24.22
N ARG A 601 -47.19 -4.64 -23.15
CA ARG A 601 -48.41 -5.45 -23.24
C ARG A 601 -49.61 -4.64 -23.74
N LEU A 602 -49.78 -3.41 -23.26
CA LEU A 602 -50.85 -2.52 -23.73
C LEU A 602 -50.65 -2.12 -25.19
N LEU A 603 -49.42 -1.81 -25.59
CA LEU A 603 -49.11 -1.43 -26.98
C LEU A 603 -49.41 -2.57 -27.96
N TYR A 604 -49.02 -3.80 -27.63
CA TYR A 604 -49.32 -4.98 -28.45
C TYR A 604 -50.81 -5.35 -28.48
N SER A 605 -51.60 -4.91 -27.49
CA SER A 605 -53.07 -5.08 -27.50
C SER A 605 -53.79 -4.08 -28.42
N MET A 606 -53.16 -2.95 -28.73
CA MET A 606 -53.76 -1.89 -29.55
C MET A 606 -53.29 -1.91 -31.01
N LEU A 607 -52.07 -2.41 -31.26
CA LEU A 607 -51.44 -2.39 -32.58
C LEU A 607 -50.83 -3.75 -32.92
N PRO A 608 -50.72 -4.11 -34.22
CA PRO A 608 -50.00 -5.30 -34.63
C PRO A 608 -48.56 -5.27 -34.12
N LYS A 609 -48.03 -6.42 -33.68
CA LYS A 609 -46.70 -6.54 -33.04
C LYS A 609 -45.57 -5.87 -33.83
N GLN A 610 -45.55 -6.08 -35.15
CA GLN A 610 -44.55 -5.49 -36.04
C GLN A 610 -44.58 -3.95 -36.03
N VAL A 611 -45.78 -3.37 -36.10
CA VAL A 611 -45.98 -1.91 -36.10
C VAL A 611 -45.68 -1.31 -34.72
N ALA A 612 -46.06 -2.01 -33.65
CA ALA A 612 -45.73 -1.63 -32.28
C ALA A 612 -44.21 -1.61 -32.04
N ASP A 613 -43.48 -2.60 -32.54
CA ASP A 613 -42.01 -2.65 -32.44
C ASP A 613 -41.32 -1.53 -33.23
N ASP A 614 -41.82 -1.21 -34.44
CA ASP A 614 -41.31 -0.09 -35.24
C ASP A 614 -41.52 1.26 -34.53
N LEU A 615 -42.72 1.49 -33.97
CA LEU A 615 -43.00 2.70 -33.17
C LEU A 615 -42.10 2.78 -31.93
N ARG A 616 -41.85 1.66 -31.26
CA ARG A 616 -40.97 1.59 -30.08
C ARG A 616 -39.51 1.91 -30.42
N GLN A 617 -39.08 1.62 -31.64
CA GLN A 617 -37.75 1.98 -32.17
C GLN A 617 -37.68 3.44 -32.66
N GLY A 618 -38.75 4.22 -32.53
CA GLY A 618 -38.82 5.59 -33.04
C GLY A 618 -38.94 5.68 -34.56
N LYS A 619 -39.24 4.58 -35.25
CA LYS A 619 -39.49 4.58 -36.69
C LYS A 619 -40.92 5.05 -36.94
N HIS A 620 -41.09 5.95 -37.89
CA HIS A 620 -42.43 6.33 -38.36
C HIS A 620 -43.05 5.17 -39.14
N ALA A 621 -44.21 4.68 -38.71
CA ALA A 621 -44.98 3.67 -39.43
C ALA A 621 -45.55 4.28 -40.73
N GLN A 622 -44.82 4.11 -41.84
CA GLN A 622 -45.27 4.55 -43.16
C GLN A 622 -46.36 3.62 -43.70
N ALA A 623 -47.27 4.16 -44.52
CA ALA A 623 -48.27 3.34 -45.18
C ALA A 623 -47.61 2.37 -46.17
N GLN A 624 -48.03 1.11 -46.15
CA GLN A 624 -47.52 0.04 -47.01
C GLN A 624 -48.63 -0.46 -47.92
N SER A 625 -48.28 -0.78 -49.17
CA SER A 625 -49.20 -1.38 -50.15
C SER A 625 -49.00 -2.89 -50.17
N TYR A 626 -50.09 -3.63 -50.05
CA TYR A 626 -50.12 -5.08 -50.05
C TYR A 626 -50.78 -5.57 -51.33
N SER A 627 -50.17 -6.57 -51.97
CA SER A 627 -50.61 -7.07 -53.28
C SER A 627 -51.95 -7.79 -53.22
N SER A 628 -52.21 -8.52 -52.13
CA SER A 628 -53.45 -9.24 -51.88
C SER A 628 -53.66 -9.42 -50.38
N ALA A 629 -54.86 -9.08 -49.90
CA ALA A 629 -55.33 -9.34 -48.55
C ALA A 629 -56.81 -9.75 -48.60
N THR A 630 -57.24 -10.60 -47.66
CA THR A 630 -58.67 -10.94 -47.51
C THR A 630 -59.26 -10.20 -46.33
N ILE A 631 -60.38 -9.51 -46.58
CA ILE A 631 -61.13 -8.77 -45.56
C ILE A 631 -62.45 -9.48 -45.30
N PHE A 632 -62.76 -9.63 -44.02
CA PHE A 632 -64.04 -10.07 -43.48
C PHE A 632 -64.80 -8.89 -42.90
N PHE A 633 -66.07 -8.76 -43.27
CA PHE A 633 -67.04 -7.87 -42.64
C PHE A 633 -68.19 -8.70 -42.09
N SER A 634 -68.59 -8.39 -40.87
CA SER A 634 -69.80 -8.92 -40.25
C SER A 634 -70.67 -7.80 -39.72
N ASP A 635 -71.98 -7.97 -39.78
CA ASP A 635 -72.97 -7.03 -39.23
C ASP A 635 -74.07 -7.79 -38.47
N ILE A 636 -74.65 -7.16 -37.46
CA ILE A 636 -75.71 -7.78 -36.64
C ILE A 636 -77.07 -7.49 -37.29
N VAL A 637 -77.77 -8.55 -37.69
CA VAL A 637 -79.08 -8.42 -38.31
C VAL A 637 -80.10 -7.88 -37.31
N GLY A 638 -80.70 -6.74 -37.63
CA GLY A 638 -81.72 -6.11 -36.80
C GLY A 638 -81.16 -5.36 -35.59
N PHE A 639 -79.87 -5.01 -35.58
CA PHE A 639 -79.25 -4.28 -34.46
C PHE A 639 -79.90 -2.94 -34.17
N THR A 640 -80.32 -2.18 -35.18
CA THR A 640 -81.01 -0.89 -34.98
C THR A 640 -82.31 -1.06 -34.19
N GLU A 641 -83.07 -2.11 -34.47
CA GLU A 641 -84.29 -2.43 -33.72
C GLU A 641 -83.94 -2.91 -32.31
N LEU A 642 -82.96 -3.80 -32.19
CA LEU A 642 -82.51 -4.33 -30.92
C LEU A 642 -82.01 -3.22 -29.98
N SER A 643 -81.18 -2.31 -30.49
CA SER A 643 -80.65 -1.15 -29.75
C SER A 643 -81.72 -0.13 -29.39
N SER A 644 -82.73 0.09 -30.25
CA SER A 644 -83.88 0.95 -29.92
C SER A 644 -84.74 0.38 -28.79
N SER A 645 -84.76 -0.95 -28.63
CA SER A 645 -85.59 -1.67 -27.66
C SER A 645 -84.87 -2.02 -26.35
N SER A 646 -83.60 -1.66 -26.21
CA SER A 646 -82.73 -2.01 -25.07
C SER A 646 -82.10 -0.75 -24.47
N THR A 647 -81.72 -0.80 -23.19
CA THR A 647 -81.02 0.35 -22.58
C THR A 647 -79.59 0.46 -23.11
N PRO A 648 -78.97 1.66 -23.13
CA PRO A 648 -77.59 1.81 -23.56
C PRO A 648 -76.61 0.88 -22.81
N TYR A 649 -76.80 0.69 -21.50
CA TYR A 649 -76.00 -0.24 -20.71
C TYR A 649 -76.12 -1.69 -21.20
N GLN A 650 -77.34 -2.14 -21.52
CA GLN A 650 -77.61 -3.49 -22.04
C GLN A 650 -77.03 -3.71 -23.44
N VAL A 651 -77.01 -2.67 -24.28
CA VAL A 651 -76.41 -2.72 -25.62
C VAL A 651 -74.88 -2.83 -25.50
N VAL A 652 -74.25 -2.05 -24.62
CA VAL A 652 -72.81 -2.13 -24.36
C VAL A 652 -72.43 -3.50 -23.81
N GLU A 653 -73.20 -4.06 -22.88
CA GLU A 653 -72.95 -5.39 -22.33
C GLU A 653 -73.06 -6.49 -23.39
N LEU A 654 -74.07 -6.40 -24.28
CA LEU A 654 -74.23 -7.32 -25.40
C LEU A 654 -73.03 -7.25 -26.36
N LEU A 655 -72.66 -6.04 -26.81
CA LEU A 655 -71.54 -5.85 -27.73
C LEU A 655 -70.22 -6.31 -27.11
N ASN A 656 -69.97 -5.97 -25.84
CA ASN A 656 -68.77 -6.40 -25.14
C ASN A 656 -68.69 -7.92 -25.06
N LYS A 657 -69.77 -8.60 -24.64
CA LYS A 657 -69.81 -10.07 -24.57
C LYS A 657 -69.61 -10.72 -25.94
N LEU A 658 -70.29 -10.20 -26.98
CA LEU A 658 -70.16 -10.71 -28.35
C LEU A 658 -68.73 -10.56 -28.87
N TYR A 659 -68.16 -9.35 -28.76
CA TYR A 659 -66.83 -9.09 -29.25
C TYR A 659 -65.75 -9.79 -28.41
N THR A 660 -65.93 -9.98 -27.10
CA THR A 660 -65.02 -10.86 -26.32
C THR A 660 -65.06 -12.29 -26.84
N THR A 661 -66.24 -12.85 -27.13
CA THR A 661 -66.31 -14.21 -27.72
C THR A 661 -65.73 -14.29 -29.12
N PHE A 662 -65.84 -13.23 -29.93
CA PHE A 662 -65.20 -13.18 -31.24
C PHE A 662 -63.68 -13.04 -31.12
N ASP A 663 -63.22 -12.18 -30.20
CA ASP A 663 -61.81 -11.93 -29.92
C ASP A 663 -61.10 -13.25 -29.50
N GLU A 664 -61.74 -14.08 -28.66
CA GLU A 664 -61.24 -15.41 -28.30
C GLU A 664 -61.09 -16.39 -29.48
N ILE A 665 -61.94 -16.26 -30.51
CA ILE A 665 -61.90 -17.13 -31.70
C ILE A 665 -60.79 -16.66 -32.63
N ILE A 666 -60.69 -15.35 -32.89
CA ILE A 666 -59.71 -14.80 -33.82
C ILE A 666 -58.26 -14.97 -33.34
N ASP A 667 -58.02 -15.03 -32.02
CA ASP A 667 -56.68 -15.26 -31.44
C ASP A 667 -56.06 -16.60 -31.90
N ASN A 668 -56.86 -17.54 -32.42
CA ASN A 668 -56.40 -18.83 -32.94
C ASN A 668 -56.02 -18.80 -34.44
N TYR A 669 -56.23 -17.68 -35.13
CA TYR A 669 -56.05 -17.52 -36.58
C TYR A 669 -55.03 -16.41 -36.89
N ASP A 670 -54.38 -16.46 -38.06
CA ASP A 670 -53.47 -15.40 -38.51
C ASP A 670 -54.25 -14.21 -39.09
N VAL A 671 -54.92 -13.48 -38.20
CA VAL A 671 -55.83 -12.38 -38.53
C VAL A 671 -55.60 -11.17 -37.64
N TYR A 672 -55.88 -9.98 -38.16
CA TYR A 672 -55.84 -8.73 -37.41
C TYR A 672 -57.22 -8.07 -37.37
N LYS A 673 -57.66 -7.73 -36.16
CA LYS A 673 -58.89 -6.97 -35.93
C LYS A 673 -58.69 -5.50 -36.29
N VAL A 674 -59.49 -5.04 -37.24
CA VAL A 674 -59.52 -3.64 -37.68
C VAL A 674 -60.60 -2.91 -36.86
N GLU A 675 -60.48 -1.59 -36.73
CA GLU A 675 -61.46 -0.81 -35.99
C GLU A 675 -62.89 -1.05 -36.48
N THR A 676 -63.80 -1.29 -35.53
CA THR A 676 -65.22 -1.52 -35.79
C THR A 676 -65.98 -0.20 -35.82
N ILE A 677 -66.91 -0.05 -36.75
CA ILE A 677 -67.81 1.11 -36.84
C ILE A 677 -69.22 0.62 -36.52
N GLY A 678 -69.76 1.05 -35.37
CA GLY A 678 -71.09 0.62 -34.93
C GLY A 678 -71.12 -0.85 -34.51
N ASP A 679 -72.02 -1.62 -35.12
CA ASP A 679 -72.24 -3.06 -34.94
C ASP A 679 -71.40 -3.94 -35.88
N ALA A 680 -70.69 -3.34 -36.83
CA ALA A 680 -69.92 -4.07 -37.81
C ALA A 680 -68.56 -4.56 -37.25
N TYR A 681 -68.26 -5.85 -37.40
CA TYR A 681 -66.98 -6.47 -37.02
C TYR A 681 -66.09 -6.67 -38.25
N MET A 682 -64.92 -6.04 -38.26
CA MET A 682 -64.00 -6.04 -39.41
C MET A 682 -62.67 -6.73 -39.05
N VAL A 683 -62.27 -7.70 -39.88
CA VAL A 683 -61.04 -8.47 -39.69
C VAL A 683 -60.32 -8.62 -41.02
N VAL A 684 -58.98 -8.63 -41.01
CA VAL A 684 -58.15 -8.81 -42.21
C VAL A 684 -57.07 -9.87 -41.99
N SER A 685 -56.72 -10.61 -43.03
CA SER A 685 -55.52 -11.47 -43.06
C SER A 685 -54.62 -11.10 -44.25
N GLY A 686 -53.33 -11.39 -44.13
CA GLY A 686 -52.29 -11.01 -45.10
C GLY A 686 -51.66 -9.64 -44.83
N VAL A 687 -51.98 -9.01 -43.69
CA VAL A 687 -51.54 -7.67 -43.30
C VAL A 687 -51.33 -7.63 -41.77
N PRO A 688 -50.26 -7.04 -41.22
CA PRO A 688 -49.12 -6.40 -41.88
C PRO A 688 -48.09 -7.37 -42.47
N LYS A 689 -48.25 -8.68 -42.25
CA LYS A 689 -47.37 -9.71 -42.80
C LYS A 689 -48.09 -10.46 -43.91
N GLU A 690 -47.52 -10.45 -45.11
CA GLU A 690 -48.05 -11.23 -46.23
C GLU A 690 -47.87 -12.73 -45.96
N ASN A 691 -48.96 -13.51 -46.10
CA ASN A 691 -48.99 -14.97 -45.89
C ASN A 691 -49.35 -15.74 -47.18
N GLY A 692 -49.11 -15.15 -48.35
CA GLY A 692 -49.39 -15.76 -49.64
C GLY A 692 -50.88 -15.93 -49.88
N ILE A 693 -51.34 -17.08 -50.36
CA ILE A 693 -52.79 -17.34 -50.57
C ILE A 693 -53.53 -17.73 -49.27
N LEU A 694 -52.80 -17.99 -48.18
CA LEU A 694 -53.37 -18.49 -46.93
C LEU A 694 -54.30 -17.48 -46.26
N HIS A 695 -54.15 -16.18 -46.51
CA HIS A 695 -55.06 -15.14 -45.98
C HIS A 695 -56.53 -15.44 -46.27
N ALA A 696 -56.85 -16.04 -47.43
CA ALA A 696 -58.21 -16.40 -47.78
C ALA A 696 -58.71 -17.57 -46.94
N GLY A 697 -57.85 -18.56 -46.68
CA GLY A 697 -58.17 -19.74 -45.87
C GLY A 697 -58.34 -19.43 -44.39
N GLU A 698 -57.46 -18.60 -43.81
CA GLU A 698 -57.55 -18.13 -42.42
C GLU A 698 -58.88 -17.42 -42.17
N ILE A 699 -59.24 -16.48 -43.05
CA ILE A 699 -60.51 -15.76 -42.96
C ILE A 699 -61.72 -16.68 -43.20
N ALA A 700 -61.64 -17.63 -44.14
CA ALA A 700 -62.74 -18.56 -44.41
C ALA A 700 -63.01 -19.49 -43.22
N SER A 701 -61.95 -20.03 -42.59
CA SER A 701 -62.09 -20.87 -41.40
C SER A 701 -62.62 -20.08 -40.20
N MET A 702 -62.04 -18.90 -39.94
CA MET A 702 -62.53 -17.99 -38.91
C MET A 702 -64.00 -17.61 -39.12
N ALA A 703 -64.42 -17.29 -40.35
CA ALA A 703 -65.79 -16.88 -40.66
C ALA A 703 -66.80 -18.00 -40.36
N LEU A 704 -66.47 -19.26 -40.65
CA LEU A 704 -67.31 -20.42 -40.33
C LEU A 704 -67.50 -20.57 -38.82
N ASP A 705 -66.40 -20.51 -38.05
CA ASP A 705 -66.42 -20.60 -36.60
C ASP A 705 -67.22 -19.47 -35.94
N LEU A 706 -67.06 -18.23 -36.42
CA LEU A 706 -67.81 -17.07 -35.93
C LEU A 706 -69.32 -17.23 -36.15
N VAL A 707 -69.73 -17.72 -37.33
CA VAL A 707 -71.14 -17.97 -37.64
C VAL A 707 -71.70 -19.13 -36.79
N ASP A 708 -70.91 -20.17 -36.55
CA ASP A 708 -71.31 -21.31 -35.72
C ASP A 708 -71.48 -20.92 -34.25
N VAL A 709 -70.61 -20.09 -33.69
CA VAL A 709 -70.75 -19.58 -32.31
C VAL A 709 -71.99 -18.70 -32.17
N CYS A 710 -72.34 -17.90 -33.19
CA CYS A 710 -73.58 -17.11 -33.19
C CYS A 710 -74.85 -17.96 -33.05
N LYS A 711 -74.85 -19.22 -33.52
CA LYS A 711 -75.99 -20.14 -33.37
C LYS A 711 -76.26 -20.54 -31.91
N THR A 712 -75.24 -20.49 -31.06
CA THR A 712 -75.33 -20.86 -29.64
C THR A 712 -75.31 -19.67 -28.69
N PHE A 713 -74.98 -18.48 -29.19
CA PHE A 713 -74.85 -17.27 -28.40
C PHE A 713 -76.20 -16.78 -27.86
N LYS A 714 -76.27 -16.57 -26.53
CA LYS A 714 -77.45 -16.03 -25.83
C LYS A 714 -77.23 -14.58 -25.42
N ILE A 715 -78.16 -13.71 -25.83
CA ILE A 715 -78.17 -12.28 -25.47
C ILE A 715 -78.45 -12.14 -23.96
N PRO A 716 -77.60 -11.46 -23.17
CA PRO A 716 -77.73 -11.37 -21.71
C PRO A 716 -79.11 -10.91 -21.20
N HIS A 717 -79.67 -9.90 -21.86
CA HIS A 717 -80.95 -9.28 -21.46
C HIS A 717 -82.18 -9.83 -22.22
N LYS A 718 -81.99 -10.69 -23.24
CA LYS A 718 -83.05 -11.31 -24.05
C LYS A 718 -82.66 -12.74 -24.47
N PRO A 719 -82.67 -13.71 -23.54
CA PRO A 719 -82.11 -15.05 -23.77
C PRO A 719 -82.86 -15.90 -24.81
N ASN A 720 -84.09 -15.51 -25.18
CA ASN A 720 -84.91 -16.22 -26.17
C ASN A 720 -84.71 -15.72 -27.61
N THR A 721 -83.94 -14.64 -27.80
CA THR A 721 -83.63 -14.11 -29.12
C THR A 721 -82.26 -14.60 -29.55
N LEU A 722 -82.20 -15.31 -30.68
CA LEU A 722 -80.94 -15.76 -31.28
C LEU A 722 -80.30 -14.61 -32.05
N LEU A 723 -79.02 -14.36 -31.79
CA LEU A 723 -78.24 -13.40 -32.54
C LEU A 723 -77.94 -13.94 -33.94
N LYS A 724 -78.19 -13.13 -34.97
CA LYS A 724 -77.87 -13.49 -36.35
C LYS A 724 -76.92 -12.46 -36.91
N ILE A 725 -75.86 -12.92 -37.55
CA ILE A 725 -74.91 -12.07 -38.26
C ILE A 725 -75.01 -12.28 -39.76
N ARG A 726 -74.78 -11.22 -40.54
CA ARG A 726 -74.41 -11.34 -41.96
C ARG A 726 -72.91 -11.31 -42.05
N ALA A 727 -72.35 -12.06 -42.99
CA ALA A 727 -70.91 -12.05 -43.24
C ALA A 727 -70.61 -11.87 -44.73
N GLY A 728 -69.58 -11.08 -45.02
CA GLY A 728 -69.07 -10.79 -46.35
C GLY A 728 -67.55 -10.87 -46.42
N VAL A 729 -67.03 -11.49 -47.46
CA VAL A 729 -65.59 -11.73 -47.65
C VAL A 729 -65.16 -11.34 -49.05
N HIS A 730 -64.08 -10.57 -49.15
CA HIS A 730 -63.46 -10.19 -50.42
C HIS A 730 -61.95 -10.12 -50.32
N SER A 731 -61.27 -10.53 -51.40
CA SER A 731 -59.81 -10.49 -51.54
C SER A 731 -59.39 -9.49 -52.60
N GLY A 732 -58.39 -8.67 -52.33
CA GLY A 732 -57.80 -7.73 -53.28
C GLY A 732 -56.65 -6.91 -52.67
N ALA A 733 -56.09 -5.99 -53.47
CA ALA A 733 -54.99 -5.14 -53.05
C ALA A 733 -55.44 -4.04 -52.06
N VAL A 734 -54.64 -3.80 -51.02
CA VAL A 734 -54.96 -2.84 -49.95
C VAL A 734 -53.73 -2.03 -49.57
N VAL A 735 -53.94 -0.79 -49.14
CA VAL A 735 -52.91 0.03 -48.49
C VAL A 735 -53.24 0.08 -47.01
N ALA A 736 -52.28 -0.24 -46.14
CA ALA A 736 -52.48 -0.18 -44.70
C ALA A 736 -51.40 0.66 -44.03
N GLY A 737 -51.77 1.38 -42.97
CA GLY A 737 -50.85 2.28 -42.28
C GLY A 737 -51.42 2.82 -40.97
N VAL A 738 -50.55 3.40 -40.14
CA VAL A 738 -50.96 3.99 -38.86
C VAL A 738 -51.45 5.42 -39.08
N VAL A 739 -52.67 5.71 -38.62
CA VAL A 739 -53.29 7.04 -38.68
C VAL A 739 -53.35 7.63 -37.27
N GLY A 740 -52.97 8.90 -37.15
CA GLY A 740 -53.03 9.67 -35.90
C GLY A 740 -51.78 9.53 -35.02
N THR A 741 -51.40 10.62 -34.35
CA THR A 741 -50.22 10.67 -33.46
C THR A 741 -50.57 10.47 -31.99
N LYS A 742 -51.74 10.95 -31.53
CA LYS A 742 -52.19 10.82 -30.13
C LYS A 742 -52.88 9.49 -29.84
N MET A 743 -53.54 8.90 -30.83
CA MET A 743 -54.22 7.61 -30.73
C MET A 743 -53.95 6.87 -32.06
N PRO A 744 -52.78 6.21 -32.19
CA PRO A 744 -52.38 5.54 -33.42
C PRO A 744 -53.30 4.35 -33.71
N ARG A 745 -53.85 4.30 -34.91
CA ARG A 745 -54.78 3.25 -35.35
C ARG A 745 -54.28 2.65 -36.64
N TYR A 746 -54.20 1.32 -36.72
CA TYR A 746 -53.82 0.64 -37.95
C TYR A 746 -55.03 0.53 -38.87
N CYS A 747 -55.08 1.39 -39.89
CA CYS A 747 -56.22 1.52 -40.79
C CYS A 747 -55.90 0.92 -42.16
N LEU A 748 -56.92 0.37 -42.82
CA LEU A 748 -56.84 -0.11 -44.18
C LEU A 748 -57.61 0.82 -45.12
N PHE A 749 -57.02 1.06 -46.28
CA PHE A 749 -57.54 1.90 -47.35
C PHE A 749 -57.50 1.13 -48.66
N GLY A 750 -58.58 1.22 -49.42
CA GLY A 750 -58.66 0.61 -50.74
C GLY A 750 -60.06 0.22 -51.13
N ASP A 751 -60.22 -0.05 -52.41
CA ASP A 751 -61.47 -0.52 -53.01
C ASP A 751 -61.92 -1.90 -52.46
N THR A 752 -60.97 -2.70 -52.00
CA THR A 752 -61.22 -4.00 -51.37
C THR A 752 -62.04 -3.86 -50.09
N VAL A 753 -61.82 -2.82 -49.28
CA VAL A 753 -62.61 -2.55 -48.06
C VAL A 753 -64.07 -2.29 -48.41
N ASN A 754 -64.31 -1.42 -49.40
CA ASN A 754 -65.65 -1.08 -49.87
C ASN A 754 -66.37 -2.29 -50.46
N THR A 755 -65.67 -3.09 -51.26
CA THR A 755 -66.25 -4.30 -51.88
C THR A 755 -66.58 -5.36 -50.83
N ALA A 756 -65.72 -5.56 -49.82
CA ALA A 756 -65.99 -6.48 -48.72
C ALA A 756 -67.22 -6.07 -47.90
N SER A 757 -67.36 -4.78 -47.56
CA SER A 757 -68.56 -4.24 -46.92
C SER A 757 -69.81 -4.45 -47.78
N ARG A 758 -69.71 -4.34 -49.11
CA ARG A 758 -70.85 -4.66 -49.99
C ARG A 758 -71.22 -6.15 -49.96
N MET A 759 -70.23 -7.05 -49.92
CA MET A 759 -70.49 -8.49 -49.79
C MET A 759 -71.28 -8.81 -48.53
N GLU A 760 -70.99 -8.12 -47.42
CA GLU A 760 -71.74 -8.28 -46.16
C GLU A 760 -73.17 -7.75 -46.32
N SER A 761 -73.33 -6.51 -46.80
CA SER A 761 -74.64 -5.85 -46.84
C SER A 761 -75.66 -6.57 -47.74
N THR A 762 -75.20 -7.30 -48.76
CA THR A 762 -76.05 -8.10 -49.65
C THR A 762 -76.18 -9.57 -49.21
N SER A 763 -75.51 -9.96 -48.13
CA SER A 763 -75.52 -11.32 -47.60
C SER A 763 -76.85 -11.65 -46.92
N GLU A 764 -77.07 -12.94 -46.68
CA GLU A 764 -78.21 -13.45 -45.94
C GLU A 764 -77.82 -13.75 -44.48
N ALA A 765 -78.80 -13.72 -43.58
CA ALA A 765 -78.56 -14.00 -42.18
C ALA A 765 -77.95 -15.40 -41.99
N LEU A 766 -76.89 -15.49 -41.19
CA LEU A 766 -76.10 -16.71 -40.91
C LEU A 766 -75.45 -17.35 -42.14
N LYS A 767 -75.27 -16.60 -43.24
CA LYS A 767 -74.51 -17.03 -44.40
C LYS A 767 -73.31 -16.13 -44.66
N ILE A 768 -72.27 -16.72 -45.24
CA ILE A 768 -71.03 -16.04 -45.59
C ILE A 768 -70.99 -15.86 -47.11
N GLN A 769 -71.08 -14.61 -47.56
CA GLN A 769 -71.00 -14.27 -48.97
C GLN A 769 -69.56 -13.95 -49.38
N CYS A 770 -69.08 -14.59 -50.43
CA CYS A 770 -67.74 -14.41 -50.96
C CYS A 770 -67.77 -13.87 -52.40
N SER A 771 -66.84 -12.99 -52.71
CA SER A 771 -66.59 -12.52 -54.09
C SER A 771 -65.87 -13.58 -54.95
N SER A 772 -65.85 -13.37 -56.27
CA SER A 772 -65.14 -14.24 -57.22
C SER A 772 -63.62 -14.35 -56.95
N SER A 773 -62.97 -13.31 -56.44
CA SER A 773 -61.53 -13.35 -56.10
C SER A 773 -61.24 -14.29 -54.93
N VAL A 774 -62.12 -14.33 -53.93
CA VAL A 774 -62.03 -15.25 -52.80
C VAL A 774 -62.27 -16.69 -53.28
N TYR A 775 -63.25 -16.90 -54.15
CA TYR A 775 -63.54 -18.20 -54.74
C TYR A 775 -62.30 -18.81 -55.40
N GLN A 776 -61.61 -18.04 -56.25
CA GLN A 776 -60.39 -18.51 -56.93
C GLN A 776 -59.28 -18.92 -55.95
N LEU A 777 -59.07 -18.13 -54.89
CA LEU A 777 -58.07 -18.42 -53.87
C LEU A 777 -58.43 -19.65 -53.02
N LEU A 778 -59.70 -19.78 -52.62
CA LEU A 778 -60.17 -20.93 -51.85
C LEU A 778 -60.24 -22.21 -52.69
N GLU A 779 -60.51 -22.10 -54.00
CA GLU A 779 -60.46 -23.20 -54.95
C GLU A 779 -59.02 -23.71 -55.13
N GLN A 780 -58.03 -22.80 -55.18
CA GLN A 780 -56.61 -23.16 -55.16
C GLN A 780 -56.19 -23.87 -53.87
N ILE A 781 -56.75 -23.49 -52.71
CA ILE A 781 -56.50 -24.17 -51.44
C ILE A 781 -57.21 -25.55 -51.39
N GLY A 782 -58.37 -25.68 -52.02
CA GLY A 782 -59.08 -26.95 -52.22
C GLY A 782 -59.89 -27.48 -51.02
N GLU A 783 -59.76 -26.87 -49.84
CA GLU A 783 -60.36 -27.34 -48.57
C GLU A 783 -61.82 -26.91 -48.33
N TYR A 784 -62.40 -26.03 -49.16
CA TYR A 784 -63.68 -25.37 -48.85
C TYR A 784 -64.81 -25.78 -49.80
N VAL A 785 -66.05 -25.71 -49.32
CA VAL A 785 -67.29 -25.93 -50.08
C VAL A 785 -67.90 -24.58 -50.41
N LEU A 786 -67.91 -24.24 -51.71
CA LEU A 786 -68.41 -22.98 -52.24
C LEU A 786 -69.57 -23.26 -53.21
N VAL A 787 -70.68 -22.55 -53.06
CA VAL A 787 -71.87 -22.66 -53.93
C VAL A 787 -72.09 -21.35 -54.67
N CYS A 788 -72.19 -21.40 -56.00
CA CYS A 788 -72.45 -20.21 -56.80
C CYS A 788 -73.86 -19.65 -56.51
N ARG A 789 -73.94 -18.38 -56.12
CA ARG A 789 -75.21 -17.66 -55.88
C ARG A 789 -75.79 -17.09 -57.18
N GLY A 790 -74.93 -16.76 -58.15
CA GLY A 790 -75.28 -16.09 -59.41
C GLY A 790 -74.83 -14.62 -59.47
N ASN A 791 -75.27 -13.91 -60.51
CA ASN A 791 -75.00 -12.48 -60.68
C ASN A 791 -75.86 -11.64 -59.74
N LEU A 792 -75.22 -10.75 -59.00
CA LEU A 792 -75.89 -9.77 -58.15
C LEU A 792 -75.43 -8.36 -58.54
N GLN A 793 -76.38 -7.43 -58.65
CA GLN A 793 -76.08 -6.04 -58.93
C GLN A 793 -75.57 -5.35 -57.65
N ILE A 794 -74.27 -5.02 -57.63
CA ILE A 794 -73.61 -4.41 -56.47
C ILE A 794 -73.38 -2.93 -56.72
N LYS A 795 -73.84 -2.10 -55.79
CA LYS A 795 -73.80 -0.64 -55.90
C LYS A 795 -72.36 -0.15 -56.12
N GLY A 796 -72.12 0.48 -57.26
CA GLY A 796 -70.81 1.00 -57.65
C GLY A 796 -69.86 0.01 -58.34
N LYS A 797 -70.26 -1.27 -58.47
CA LYS A 797 -69.48 -2.32 -59.16
C LYS A 797 -70.16 -2.93 -60.38
N GLY A 798 -71.48 -2.79 -60.51
CA GLY A 798 -72.25 -3.44 -61.56
C GLY A 798 -72.58 -4.89 -61.19
N ASP A 799 -72.80 -5.74 -62.19
CA ASP A 799 -73.13 -7.14 -61.97
C ASP A 799 -71.87 -7.94 -61.58
N MET A 800 -71.88 -8.56 -60.42
CA MET A 800 -70.79 -9.40 -59.94
C MET A 800 -71.30 -10.81 -59.59
N VAL A 801 -70.53 -11.83 -59.95
CA VAL A 801 -70.78 -13.22 -59.52
C VAL A 801 -70.33 -13.37 -58.07
N THR A 802 -71.23 -13.91 -57.25
CA THR A 802 -71.00 -14.15 -55.82
C THR A 802 -71.20 -15.61 -55.46
N TYR A 803 -70.58 -16.04 -54.36
CA TYR A 803 -70.56 -17.42 -53.88
C TYR A 803 -70.93 -17.48 -52.40
N TRP A 804 -71.55 -18.57 -51.98
CA TRP A 804 -71.75 -18.91 -50.58
C TRP A 804 -70.63 -19.82 -50.10
N LEU A 805 -70.01 -19.48 -48.97
CA LEU A 805 -69.12 -20.39 -48.25
C LEU A 805 -69.96 -21.18 -47.25
N GLU A 806 -70.17 -22.48 -47.51
CA GLU A 806 -71.06 -23.32 -46.69
C GLU A 806 -70.33 -24.18 -45.67
N GLY A 807 -69.05 -24.47 -45.88
CA GLY A 807 -68.28 -25.28 -44.94
C GLY A 807 -66.91 -25.66 -45.44
N LYS A 808 -66.21 -26.44 -44.61
CA LYS A 808 -64.92 -27.04 -44.92
C LYS A 808 -65.12 -28.50 -45.33
N LYS A 809 -64.51 -28.95 -46.42
CA LYS A 809 -64.49 -30.36 -46.81
C LYS A 809 -63.76 -31.13 -45.72
N ALA A 810 -64.29 -32.27 -45.29
CA ALA A 810 -63.62 -33.14 -44.33
C ALA A 810 -62.32 -33.70 -44.96
N SER A 811 -61.19 -33.02 -44.74
CA SER A 811 -59.87 -33.53 -45.10
C SER A 811 -59.38 -34.47 -44.00
N VAL A 812 -59.19 -35.75 -44.34
CA VAL A 812 -58.43 -36.72 -43.56
C VAL A 812 -56.96 -36.28 -43.58
N THR A 813 -56.53 -35.49 -42.59
CA THR A 813 -55.10 -35.26 -42.34
C THR A 813 -54.86 -35.15 -40.84
N GLN A 814 -54.15 -36.14 -40.30
CA GLN A 814 -53.60 -36.14 -38.94
C GLN A 814 -52.75 -34.88 -38.75
N LYS A 815 -53.06 -34.06 -37.74
CA LYS A 815 -52.10 -33.10 -37.17
C LYS A 815 -50.96 -33.91 -36.55
N ALA A 816 -49.86 -34.06 -37.29
CA ALA A 816 -48.57 -34.40 -36.69
C ALA A 816 -48.21 -33.25 -35.73
N ALA A 817 -48.26 -33.53 -34.44
CA ALA A 817 -47.71 -32.65 -33.42
C ALA A 817 -46.21 -32.53 -33.65
N THR A 818 -45.75 -31.39 -34.13
CA THR A 818 -44.33 -31.04 -34.13
C THR A 818 -43.93 -30.76 -32.67
N SER A 819 -43.48 -31.81 -31.99
CA SER A 819 -42.74 -31.70 -30.74
C SER A 819 -41.38 -31.09 -31.05
N THR A 820 -41.23 -29.78 -30.80
CA THR A 820 -39.91 -29.17 -30.67
C THR A 820 -39.24 -29.78 -29.43
N SER A 821 -38.28 -30.65 -29.68
CA SER A 821 -37.34 -31.18 -28.70
C SER A 821 -36.53 -30.05 -28.08
N VAL A 822 -36.84 -29.69 -26.85
CA VAL A 822 -35.90 -28.97 -25.97
C VAL A 822 -34.93 -30.02 -25.42
N THR A 823 -33.70 -30.02 -25.93
CA THR A 823 -32.58 -30.73 -25.32
C THR A 823 -32.27 -30.10 -23.96
N PRO A 824 -32.19 -30.89 -22.87
CA PRO A 824 -31.66 -30.41 -21.60
C PRO A 824 -30.13 -30.45 -21.67
N GLN A 825 -29.49 -29.29 -21.64
CA GLN A 825 -28.05 -29.20 -21.34
C GLN A 825 -27.87 -28.68 -19.92
N ASP A 826 -27.54 -29.63 -19.05
CA ASP A 826 -26.54 -29.58 -17.98
C ASP A 826 -26.47 -28.32 -17.11
N ALA A 827 -27.16 -28.41 -15.97
CA ALA A 827 -26.67 -27.84 -14.73
C ALA A 827 -25.59 -28.76 -14.15
N ASN A 828 -24.33 -28.33 -14.17
CA ASN A 828 -23.31 -28.85 -13.27
C ASN A 828 -22.58 -27.71 -12.57
N ARG A 829 -22.72 -27.71 -11.24
CA ARG A 829 -21.90 -26.98 -10.27
C ARG A 829 -20.43 -27.37 -10.43
N VAL A 830 -19.53 -26.38 -10.43
CA VAL A 830 -18.24 -26.50 -9.73
C VAL A 830 -17.95 -25.19 -9.02
N SER A 831 -17.88 -25.29 -7.70
CA SER A 831 -17.25 -24.37 -6.78
C SER A 831 -15.73 -24.58 -6.72
N TYR A 832 -15.01 -23.51 -6.36
CA TYR A 832 -13.68 -23.38 -5.75
C TYR A 832 -12.63 -22.65 -6.60
N GLY A 833 -12.09 -21.57 -6.02
CA GLY A 833 -10.95 -20.79 -6.50
C GLY A 833 -11.11 -19.32 -6.17
#